data_AF-A0A1V6F9U8-F1
#
_entry.id   AF-A0A1V6F9U8-F1
#
_cell.length_a   1.000
_cell.length_b   1.000
_cell.length_c   1.000
_cell.angle_alpha   90.00
_cell.angle_beta   90.00
_cell.angle_gamma   90.00
#
_symmetry.space_group_name_H-M   'P 1'
#
loop_
_entity.id
_entity.type
_entity.pdbx_description
1 polymer ?
#
loop_
_entity_poly.entity_id
_entity_poly.type
_entity_poly.pdbx_seq_one_letter_code
_entity_poly.pdbx_strand_id
1 'polypeptide(L)'
;MKKISNIFLIIASAVLMLSSCRETSSSDALSSDTNESSTSAVTQLSTPTNIKLIERMLSWDTVTGATNYIVLLNDEELSSDTNSMLLPATCYGVITVQVKATNETVSSAFSNIETFEAYLTLAVPKNLRQVEKTIYWDEVTFATGYIVKINDGLEQYVAQNMFTYASDDSLRLRVLATASDPYLRSSAYSEEFYTKARLDKPHNIRFYNGFIRWDDVEKASCYRVWLNDVESIVDSNRIEVGYNAPGVVTVKVQAIKLDQSYLDSEIAIAEITIPKITLETPTELVVNNNVLTFKAVPYAQGYQIYVDGILKAGVNTNSYTFRQETIDNATYVQVKATSTVNYHSSLSEKYYFHVEMISTEAELRNIVANGSYRLMADISLTSAWTPLTFNGFFDGGGHEVRDITIASTSSAVGFFSTVDGAVITNLKLRGELTSNTDSLEPCIGGLAGSIKDASITNVAIAFDITVVANNGIAKVGGVAGESTATNYEAVHFTGSIDNANAISGRFVGLLRQSHKAVTISRSSGNGAITVSGGEQSPTGGFIGQMLDNYTLIKESKAWGTVSGPNYVGGFIGYMGYGRIQDSYSRGEVKATATSLVRLGGFIGRVEGYNNLMTNCLAMANSPLVTGTDILQGAFTGVTPGGTHATIYHNCAYNRSWNYFDPIGNSDTGRSDGITGYTTNELMTELPYDPLIWDFGGSIPRLRWEV
;
A
#
# COMPACT_ATOMS: atom_id res chain seq x y z
N MET A 1 -36.90 -17.93 26.88
CA MET A 1 -38.34 -17.83 26.52
C MET A 1 -38.42 -18.00 25.00
N LYS A 2 -39.29 -18.80 24.36
CA LYS A 2 -40.36 -19.77 24.76
C LYS A 2 -40.00 -21.15 24.13
N LYS A 3 -40.30 -22.33 24.72
CA LYS A 3 -41.55 -23.15 24.54
C LYS A 3 -41.99 -23.26 23.06
N ILE A 4 -42.33 -24.42 22.49
CA ILE A 4 -42.83 -25.74 23.01
C ILE A 4 -42.61 -26.84 21.90
N SER A 5 -42.89 -28.16 21.93
CA SER A 5 -43.55 -29.13 22.85
C SER A 5 -43.30 -30.62 22.46
N ASN A 6 -42.93 -31.51 23.42
CA ASN A 6 -43.31 -32.95 23.54
C ASN A 6 -42.87 -33.98 22.44
N ILE A 7 -42.76 -35.32 22.63
CA ILE A 7 -42.98 -36.34 23.72
C ILE A 7 -42.16 -37.62 23.32
N PHE A 8 -41.79 -38.68 24.07
CA PHE A 8 -41.93 -39.26 25.45
C PHE A 8 -40.50 -39.77 25.90
N LEU A 9 -40.10 -40.32 27.06
CA LEU A 9 -40.54 -41.38 28.02
C LEU A 9 -40.41 -42.87 27.53
N ILE A 10 -39.88 -43.85 28.29
CA ILE A 10 -39.02 -43.79 29.51
C ILE A 10 -38.20 -45.11 29.81
N ILE A 11 -36.92 -44.95 30.19
CA ILE A 11 -36.03 -45.67 31.17
C ILE A 11 -36.06 -47.22 31.39
N ALA A 12 -34.89 -47.83 31.10
CA ALA A 12 -34.04 -48.86 31.76
C ALA A 12 -34.46 -49.75 32.98
N SER A 13 -33.81 -50.93 33.09
CA SER A 13 -33.07 -51.45 34.29
C SER A 13 -32.49 -52.86 34.05
N ALA A 14 -31.66 -53.40 34.97
CA ALA A 14 -31.00 -54.72 34.88
C ALA A 14 -31.17 -55.56 36.18
N VAL A 15 -30.83 -56.88 36.15
CA VAL A 15 -30.23 -57.72 37.24
C VAL A 15 -30.30 -59.24 36.91
N LEU A 16 -29.53 -60.07 37.64
CA LEU A 16 -29.26 -61.51 37.48
C LEU A 16 -30.35 -62.47 38.03
N MET A 17 -30.24 -63.76 37.65
CA MET A 17 -30.38 -65.01 38.46
C MET A 17 -31.39 -66.10 37.98
N LEU A 18 -30.80 -67.26 37.65
CA LEU A 18 -31.14 -68.66 37.96
C LEU A 18 -32.50 -69.07 38.56
N SER A 19 -32.93 -70.30 38.18
CA SER A 19 -33.82 -71.25 38.92
C SER A 19 -35.34 -70.96 38.88
N SER A 20 -36.27 -71.93 38.75
CA SER A 20 -36.26 -73.36 38.32
C SER A 20 -37.73 -73.88 38.20
N CYS A 21 -37.90 -75.18 37.87
CA CYS A 21 -39.06 -76.03 38.19
C CYS A 21 -40.40 -75.87 37.40
N ARG A 22 -41.29 -76.88 37.24
CA ARG A 22 -41.26 -78.37 37.37
C ARG A 22 -42.63 -78.99 36.95
N GLU A 23 -42.72 -80.33 36.95
CA GLU A 23 -43.92 -81.21 37.17
C GLU A 23 -44.68 -81.75 35.93
N THR A 24 -45.23 -82.99 35.87
CA THR A 24 -45.15 -84.22 36.75
C THR A 24 -45.66 -85.50 36.00
N SER A 25 -45.63 -86.66 36.70
CA SER A 25 -46.37 -87.93 36.47
C SER A 25 -45.76 -88.98 35.53
N SER A 26 -45.82 -90.30 35.78
CA SER A 26 -46.28 -91.08 36.97
C SER A 26 -45.54 -92.45 37.05
N SER A 27 -45.83 -93.30 38.05
CA SER A 27 -44.98 -94.42 38.52
C SER A 27 -45.57 -95.84 38.40
N ASP A 28 -44.87 -96.81 39.02
CA ASP A 28 -45.25 -98.21 39.36
C ASP A 28 -44.97 -99.25 38.24
N ALA A 29 -44.10 -100.27 38.37
CA ALA A 29 -44.02 -101.46 39.27
C ALA A 29 -44.88 -102.66 38.78
N LEU A 30 -44.49 -103.95 38.85
CA LEU A 30 -43.35 -104.64 39.49
C LEU A 30 -43.10 -106.06 38.85
N SER A 31 -41.84 -106.53 38.81
CA SER A 31 -41.33 -107.95 38.77
C SER A 31 -41.83 -109.03 37.78
N SER A 32 -40.88 -109.69 37.08
CA SER A 32 -40.77 -111.18 37.00
C SER A 32 -39.46 -111.63 36.30
N ASP A 33 -38.78 -112.67 36.80
CA ASP A 33 -37.56 -113.25 36.20
C ASP A 33 -37.84 -114.24 35.04
N THR A 34 -36.92 -114.39 34.06
CA THR A 34 -36.04 -115.58 33.91
C THR A 34 -35.27 -115.67 32.56
N ASN A 35 -34.09 -116.31 32.65
CA ASN A 35 -33.32 -117.07 31.63
C ASN A 35 -32.78 -116.47 30.30
N GLU A 36 -31.45 -116.35 30.30
CA GLU A 36 -30.48 -117.03 29.40
C GLU A 36 -30.18 -116.56 27.94
N SER A 37 -28.86 -116.51 27.70
CA SER A 37 -28.15 -116.80 26.45
C SER A 37 -28.32 -115.89 25.23
N SER A 38 -27.39 -114.93 25.09
CA SER A 38 -26.29 -115.06 24.10
C SER A 38 -25.28 -113.91 24.21
N THR A 39 -23.98 -114.23 24.14
CA THR A 39 -22.90 -113.22 24.22
C THR A 39 -22.60 -112.64 22.83
N SER A 40 -23.19 -111.50 22.51
CA SER A 40 -22.84 -110.69 21.33
C SER A 40 -21.76 -109.66 21.68
N ALA A 41 -20.79 -109.44 20.78
CA ALA A 41 -19.66 -108.55 21.02
C ALA A 41 -20.04 -107.06 20.89
N VAL A 42 -19.40 -106.21 21.70
CA VAL A 42 -19.56 -104.75 21.64
C VAL A 42 -18.82 -104.19 20.42
N THR A 43 -19.52 -103.45 19.57
CA THR A 43 -18.93 -102.75 18.42
C THR A 43 -18.24 -101.46 18.86
N GLN A 44 -16.90 -101.48 18.88
CA GLN A 44 -16.06 -100.32 19.19
C GLN A 44 -15.98 -99.36 17.99
N LEU A 45 -15.93 -98.04 18.23
CA LEU A 45 -15.65 -97.06 17.17
C LEU A 45 -14.23 -97.21 16.64
N SER A 46 -14.06 -97.17 15.32
CA SER A 46 -12.75 -97.17 14.68
C SER A 46 -11.98 -95.88 14.98
N THR A 47 -10.68 -96.00 15.25
CA THR A 47 -9.78 -94.86 15.42
C THR A 47 -9.71 -94.00 14.15
N PRO A 48 -9.77 -92.65 14.25
CA PRO A 48 -9.57 -91.74 13.11
C PRO A 48 -8.22 -91.95 12.40
N THR A 49 -8.24 -91.82 11.07
CA THR A 49 -7.08 -91.98 10.18
C THR A 49 -6.85 -90.75 9.31
N ASN A 50 -5.72 -90.73 8.59
CA ASN A 50 -5.45 -89.79 7.50
C ASN A 50 -5.46 -88.31 7.93
N ILE A 51 -5.03 -88.05 9.18
CA ILE A 51 -4.97 -86.72 9.77
C ILE A 51 -4.05 -85.84 8.92
N LYS A 52 -4.54 -84.66 8.55
CA LYS A 52 -3.86 -83.69 7.67
C LYS A 52 -4.08 -82.28 8.18
N LEU A 53 -3.00 -81.53 8.26
CA LEU A 53 -3.06 -80.07 8.34
C LEU A 53 -2.90 -79.48 6.92
N ILE A 54 -3.89 -78.70 6.48
CA ILE A 54 -3.79 -77.87 5.27
C ILE A 54 -3.98 -76.41 5.71
N GLU A 55 -2.93 -75.60 5.53
CA GLU A 55 -2.80 -74.24 6.10
C GLU A 55 -3.01 -74.21 7.62
N ARG A 56 -4.24 -73.97 8.08
CA ARG A 56 -4.66 -74.01 9.49
C ARG A 56 -5.86 -74.93 9.75
N MET A 57 -6.38 -75.60 8.71
CA MET A 57 -7.47 -76.56 8.83
C MET A 57 -6.89 -77.95 9.07
N LEU A 58 -7.03 -78.43 10.30
CA LEU A 58 -6.83 -79.83 10.64
C LEU A 58 -8.04 -80.63 10.12
N SER A 59 -7.81 -81.82 9.58
CA SER A 59 -8.85 -82.68 9.00
C SER A 59 -8.46 -84.15 9.10
N TRP A 60 -9.44 -85.06 9.15
CA TRP A 60 -9.24 -86.51 9.24
C TRP A 60 -10.38 -87.27 8.55
N ASP A 61 -10.23 -88.58 8.35
CA ASP A 61 -11.30 -89.40 7.78
C ASP A 61 -12.50 -89.48 8.73
N THR A 62 -13.73 -89.41 8.18
CA THR A 62 -14.97 -89.54 8.95
C THR A 62 -15.14 -90.94 9.53
N VAL A 63 -15.33 -91.04 10.85
CA VAL A 63 -15.61 -92.32 11.54
C VAL A 63 -17.12 -92.58 11.57
N THR A 64 -17.54 -93.68 10.97
CA THR A 64 -18.95 -94.13 10.97
C THR A 64 -19.44 -94.40 12.38
N GLY A 65 -20.54 -93.74 12.79
CA GLY A 65 -21.14 -93.89 14.12
C GLY A 65 -20.57 -92.98 15.22
N ALA A 66 -19.62 -92.11 14.88
CA ALA A 66 -19.21 -91.00 15.74
C ALA A 66 -20.19 -89.82 15.62
N THR A 67 -20.41 -89.10 16.71
CA THR A 67 -21.17 -87.83 16.73
C THR A 67 -20.32 -86.64 17.16
N ASN A 68 -19.11 -86.88 17.70
CA ASN A 68 -18.14 -85.85 18.06
C ASN A 68 -16.72 -86.43 17.93
N TYR A 69 -15.71 -85.57 17.97
CA TYR A 69 -14.30 -85.93 18.01
C TYR A 69 -13.59 -85.12 19.09
N ILE A 70 -12.66 -85.75 19.80
CA ILE A 70 -11.75 -85.05 20.71
C ILE A 70 -10.37 -85.08 20.07
N VAL A 71 -9.88 -83.87 19.76
CA VAL A 71 -8.54 -83.59 19.26
C VAL A 71 -7.67 -83.25 20.47
N LEU A 72 -6.66 -84.05 20.74
CA LEU A 72 -5.57 -83.71 21.65
C LEU A 72 -4.53 -82.93 20.84
N LEU A 73 -4.34 -81.64 21.15
CA LEU A 73 -3.47 -80.71 20.45
C LEU A 73 -2.47 -80.13 21.45
N ASN A 74 -1.20 -80.50 21.34
CA ASN A 74 -0.16 -80.14 22.33
C ASN A 74 -0.59 -80.40 23.79
N ASP A 75 -1.14 -81.60 24.05
CA ASP A 75 -1.70 -82.05 25.34
C ASP A 75 -2.99 -81.34 25.83
N GLU A 76 -3.56 -80.40 25.06
CA GLU A 76 -4.89 -79.80 25.34
C GLU A 76 -6.01 -80.56 24.59
N GLU A 77 -7.09 -80.96 25.28
CA GLU A 77 -8.25 -81.61 24.63
C GLU A 77 -9.26 -80.58 24.11
N LEU A 78 -9.50 -80.58 22.80
CA LEU A 78 -10.47 -79.74 22.10
C LEU A 78 -11.53 -80.62 21.40
N SER A 79 -12.81 -80.29 21.56
CA SER A 79 -13.92 -80.98 20.88
C SER A 79 -14.20 -80.42 19.49
N SER A 80 -14.57 -81.27 18.53
CA SER A 80 -15.18 -80.86 17.26
C SER A 80 -16.30 -81.80 16.84
N ASP A 81 -17.47 -81.23 16.55
CA ASP A 81 -18.65 -81.96 16.06
C ASP A 81 -18.50 -82.40 14.58
N THR A 82 -17.38 -82.08 13.93
CA THR A 82 -17.05 -82.44 12.54
C THR A 82 -15.69 -83.12 12.43
N ASN A 83 -15.39 -83.74 11.29
CA ASN A 83 -14.08 -84.36 11.02
C ASN A 83 -12.96 -83.35 10.65
N SER A 84 -13.07 -82.13 11.15
CA SER A 84 -12.10 -81.05 10.94
C SER A 84 -12.10 -80.05 12.09
N MET A 85 -11.04 -79.24 12.18
CA MET A 85 -10.89 -78.17 13.17
C MET A 85 -9.97 -77.07 12.62
N LEU A 86 -10.39 -75.80 12.72
CA LEU A 86 -9.49 -74.67 12.52
C LEU A 86 -8.60 -74.51 13.77
N LEU A 87 -7.28 -74.58 13.61
CA LEU A 87 -6.35 -74.46 14.73
C LEU A 87 -6.52 -73.10 15.46
N PRO A 88 -6.67 -73.08 16.80
CA PRO A 88 -6.71 -71.84 17.58
C PRO A 88 -5.51 -70.94 17.32
N ALA A 89 -5.66 -69.61 17.37
CA ALA A 89 -4.57 -68.68 17.06
C ALA A 89 -3.37 -68.77 18.03
N THR A 90 -3.56 -69.34 19.22
CA THR A 90 -2.50 -69.73 20.17
C THR A 90 -1.67 -70.93 19.71
N CYS A 91 -2.19 -71.73 18.78
CA CYS A 91 -1.56 -72.95 18.26
C CYS A 91 -0.86 -72.66 16.93
N TYR A 92 0.45 -72.47 17.00
CA TYR A 92 1.38 -72.40 15.88
C TYR A 92 2.74 -72.97 16.35
N GLY A 93 3.66 -73.26 15.42
CA GLY A 93 4.90 -73.99 15.71
C GLY A 93 4.83 -75.45 15.30
N VAL A 94 5.78 -76.26 15.79
CA VAL A 94 5.66 -77.72 15.73
C VAL A 94 4.55 -78.13 16.70
N ILE A 95 3.50 -78.76 16.19
CA ILE A 95 2.36 -79.24 16.97
C ILE A 95 2.28 -80.77 16.92
N THR A 96 1.87 -81.38 18.04
CA THR A 96 1.45 -82.78 18.11
C THR A 96 -0.07 -82.87 18.09
N VAL A 97 -0.59 -83.84 17.33
CA VAL A 97 -2.02 -84.08 17.17
C VAL A 97 -2.34 -85.55 17.38
N GLN A 98 -3.35 -85.82 18.20
CA GLN A 98 -4.08 -87.08 18.21
C GLN A 98 -5.58 -86.82 18.13
N VAL A 99 -6.34 -87.71 17.48
CA VAL A 99 -7.81 -87.61 17.43
C VAL A 99 -8.45 -88.92 17.87
N LYS A 100 -9.46 -88.84 18.74
CA LYS A 100 -10.37 -89.96 19.06
C LYS A 100 -11.79 -89.59 18.62
N ALA A 101 -12.49 -90.56 18.04
CA ALA A 101 -13.91 -90.46 17.70
C ALA A 101 -14.76 -90.82 18.92
N THR A 102 -15.87 -90.13 19.13
CA THR A 102 -16.78 -90.35 20.26
C THR A 102 -18.25 -90.32 19.84
N ASN A 103 -19.10 -90.95 20.64
CA ASN A 103 -20.53 -90.70 20.68
C ASN A 103 -21.03 -90.74 22.13
N GLU A 104 -22.34 -90.72 22.35
CA GLU A 104 -22.96 -90.66 23.69
C GLU A 104 -22.60 -91.82 24.64
N THR A 105 -22.05 -92.93 24.13
CA THR A 105 -21.81 -94.15 24.93
C THR A 105 -20.43 -94.79 24.78
N VAL A 106 -19.72 -94.52 23.68
CA VAL A 106 -18.40 -95.12 23.40
C VAL A 106 -17.42 -94.14 22.75
N SER A 107 -16.12 -94.39 22.95
CA SER A 107 -15.02 -93.73 22.27
C SER A 107 -14.10 -94.73 21.56
N SER A 108 -13.45 -94.29 20.48
CA SER A 108 -12.30 -95.00 19.93
C SER A 108 -11.08 -94.82 20.84
N ALA A 109 -10.00 -95.57 20.56
CA ALA A 109 -8.69 -95.12 20.99
C ALA A 109 -8.32 -93.80 20.29
N PHE A 110 -7.36 -93.05 20.83
CA PHE A 110 -6.69 -91.99 20.07
C PHE A 110 -5.95 -92.59 18.87
N SER A 111 -5.79 -91.79 17.81
CA SER A 111 -4.85 -92.04 16.72
C SER A 111 -3.41 -92.15 17.22
N ASN A 112 -2.51 -92.58 16.34
CA ASN A 112 -1.08 -92.29 16.52
C ASN A 112 -0.87 -90.78 16.66
N ILE A 113 0.24 -90.39 17.31
CA ILE A 113 0.69 -89.00 17.33
C ILE A 113 1.18 -88.65 15.93
N GLU A 114 0.50 -87.70 15.29
CA GLU A 114 0.98 -87.04 14.08
C GLU A 114 1.58 -85.68 14.45
N THR A 115 2.64 -85.28 13.74
CA THR A 115 3.37 -84.04 14.01
C THR A 115 3.31 -83.13 12.78
N PHE A 116 2.88 -81.88 12.96
CA PHE A 116 2.75 -80.90 11.88
C PHE A 116 3.47 -79.59 12.22
N GLU A 117 3.92 -78.87 11.20
CA GLU A 117 4.29 -77.45 11.35
C GLU A 117 3.06 -76.58 11.09
N ALA A 118 2.50 -76.00 12.14
CA ALA A 118 1.34 -75.11 12.08
C ALA A 118 1.79 -73.65 11.94
N TYR A 119 1.44 -73.04 10.82
CA TYR A 119 1.81 -71.66 10.52
C TYR A 119 0.65 -70.68 10.84
N LEU A 120 0.96 -69.48 11.32
CA LEU A 120 -0.04 -68.43 11.60
C LEU A 120 0.29 -67.13 10.84
N THR A 121 -0.64 -66.69 10.00
CA THR A 121 -0.57 -65.38 9.35
C THR A 121 -1.09 -64.29 10.27
N LEU A 122 -0.31 -63.22 10.44
CA LEU A 122 -0.69 -62.06 11.25
C LEU A 122 -1.93 -61.36 10.69
N ALA A 123 -2.71 -60.75 11.59
CA ALA A 123 -3.86 -59.92 11.20
C ALA A 123 -3.41 -58.67 10.42
N VAL A 124 -4.20 -58.26 9.43
CA VAL A 124 -3.95 -57.03 8.66
C VAL A 124 -4.19 -55.80 9.55
N PRO A 125 -3.29 -54.81 9.58
CA PRO A 125 -3.48 -53.54 10.29
C PRO A 125 -4.77 -52.81 9.93
N LYS A 126 -5.44 -52.22 10.93
CA LYS A 126 -6.75 -51.56 10.82
C LYS A 126 -6.76 -50.18 11.49
N ASN A 127 -7.82 -49.42 11.21
CA ASN A 127 -8.09 -48.08 11.77
C ASN A 127 -6.90 -47.11 11.61
N LEU A 128 -6.30 -47.16 10.41
CA LEU A 128 -5.32 -46.19 9.93
C LEU A 128 -5.94 -44.79 10.03
N ARG A 129 -5.28 -43.90 10.75
CA ARG A 129 -5.73 -42.53 11.01
C ARG A 129 -4.55 -41.57 11.09
N GLN A 130 -4.75 -40.35 10.62
CA GLN A 130 -3.75 -39.29 10.64
C GLN A 130 -3.95 -38.38 11.85
N VAL A 131 -2.88 -38.08 12.57
CA VAL A 131 -2.78 -36.97 13.51
C VAL A 131 -1.53 -36.18 13.12
N GLU A 132 -1.72 -34.97 12.61
CA GLU A 132 -0.66 -34.15 12.00
C GLU A 132 0.15 -34.92 10.93
N LYS A 133 1.47 -35.08 11.14
CA LYS A 133 2.39 -35.84 10.28
C LYS A 133 2.61 -37.29 10.73
N THR A 134 1.81 -37.81 11.68
CA THR A 134 1.92 -39.19 12.16
C THR A 134 0.66 -39.98 11.85
N ILE A 135 0.83 -41.14 11.24
CA ILE A 135 -0.22 -42.12 10.99
C ILE A 135 -0.17 -43.18 12.08
N TYR A 136 -1.32 -43.51 12.64
CA TYR A 136 -1.51 -44.54 13.66
C TYR A 136 -2.43 -45.63 13.14
N TRP A 137 -2.19 -46.87 13.53
CA TRP A 137 -3.10 -48.01 13.32
C TRP A 137 -3.23 -48.81 14.62
N ASP A 138 -4.14 -49.78 14.63
CA ASP A 138 -4.31 -50.67 15.77
C ASP A 138 -3.17 -51.69 15.85
N GLU A 139 -2.72 -52.00 17.07
CA GLU A 139 -1.64 -52.95 17.30
C GLU A 139 -2.05 -54.37 16.91
N VAL A 140 -1.19 -55.06 16.14
CA VAL A 140 -1.39 -56.44 15.70
C VAL A 140 -0.66 -57.39 16.65
N THR A 141 -1.42 -58.26 17.32
CA THR A 141 -0.87 -59.30 18.21
C THR A 141 0.19 -60.15 17.51
N PHE A 142 1.29 -60.43 18.19
CA PHE A 142 2.47 -61.16 17.68
C PHE A 142 3.26 -60.47 16.55
N ALA A 143 2.91 -59.22 16.16
CA ALA A 143 3.75 -58.44 15.28
C ALA A 143 5.04 -58.00 15.99
N THR A 144 6.19 -58.22 15.36
CA THR A 144 7.49 -57.73 15.83
C THR A 144 7.85 -56.36 15.23
N GLY A 145 6.98 -55.82 14.37
CA GLY A 145 7.11 -54.56 13.66
C GLY A 145 6.13 -54.49 12.48
N TYR A 146 6.25 -53.47 11.64
CA TYR A 146 5.40 -53.21 10.49
C TYR A 146 6.22 -52.73 9.30
N ILE A 147 5.74 -52.99 8.08
CA ILE A 147 6.24 -52.34 6.86
C ILE A 147 5.16 -51.40 6.34
N VAL A 148 5.53 -50.13 6.19
CA VAL A 148 4.72 -49.08 5.59
C VAL A 148 5.16 -48.92 4.14
N LYS A 149 4.25 -49.19 3.20
CA LYS A 149 4.42 -48.90 1.78
C LYS A 149 3.90 -47.50 1.49
N ILE A 150 4.76 -46.67 0.89
CA ILE A 150 4.54 -45.26 0.60
C ILE A 150 4.51 -45.09 -0.92
N ASN A 151 3.37 -44.58 -1.41
CA ASN A 151 3.02 -44.48 -2.81
C ASN A 151 3.26 -45.83 -3.54
N ASP A 152 3.95 -45.83 -4.67
CA ASP A 152 4.07 -47.01 -5.53
C ASP A 152 5.32 -47.89 -5.28
N GLY A 153 6.26 -47.50 -4.41
CA GLY A 153 7.52 -48.24 -4.33
C GLY A 153 8.46 -48.05 -3.14
N LEU A 154 8.25 -47.08 -2.23
CA LEU A 154 9.10 -46.97 -1.03
C LEU A 154 8.48 -47.81 0.09
N GLU A 155 9.24 -48.73 0.66
CA GLU A 155 8.82 -49.56 1.80
C GLU A 155 9.75 -49.30 3.00
N GLN A 156 9.15 -48.92 4.13
CA GLN A 156 9.88 -48.55 5.34
C GLN A 156 9.42 -49.39 6.54
N TYR A 157 10.37 -49.99 7.25
CA TYR A 157 10.12 -50.69 8.50
C TYR A 157 9.95 -49.73 9.68
N VAL A 158 8.98 -50.02 10.55
CA VAL A 158 8.80 -49.36 11.85
C VAL A 158 8.53 -50.40 12.95
N ALA A 159 9.07 -50.17 14.14
CA ALA A 159 8.93 -51.10 15.28
C ALA A 159 7.65 -50.86 16.13
N GLN A 160 6.85 -49.84 15.81
CA GLN A 160 5.66 -49.43 16.55
C GLN A 160 4.46 -49.32 15.61
N ASN A 161 3.24 -49.30 16.14
CA ASN A 161 1.99 -49.13 15.39
C ASN A 161 1.73 -47.67 14.93
N MET A 162 2.81 -46.95 14.61
CA MET A 162 2.76 -45.58 14.09
C MET A 162 3.90 -45.28 13.12
N PHE A 163 3.69 -44.33 12.22
CA PHE A 163 4.68 -43.85 11.26
C PHE A 163 4.57 -42.34 11.07
N THR A 164 5.68 -41.63 11.30
CA THR A 164 5.80 -40.18 11.07
C THR A 164 6.50 -39.94 9.74
N TYR A 165 5.91 -39.11 8.87
CA TYR A 165 6.44 -38.78 7.55
C TYR A 165 6.88 -37.31 7.44
N ALA A 166 7.77 -37.01 6.51
CA ALA A 166 8.32 -35.66 6.34
C ALA A 166 7.50 -34.76 5.41
N SER A 167 6.83 -35.34 4.40
CA SER A 167 6.11 -34.56 3.37
C SER A 167 4.93 -33.77 3.93
N ASP A 168 4.52 -32.73 3.19
CA ASP A 168 3.25 -32.02 3.38
C ASP A 168 2.24 -32.34 2.26
N ASP A 169 2.64 -33.08 1.23
CA ASP A 169 1.75 -33.64 0.20
C ASP A 169 0.86 -34.78 0.74
N SER A 170 -0.21 -35.08 0.00
CA SER A 170 -1.03 -36.28 0.18
C SER A 170 -0.25 -37.54 -0.24
N LEU A 171 0.06 -38.42 0.71
CA LEU A 171 0.68 -39.72 0.47
C LEU A 171 -0.38 -40.82 0.41
N ARG A 172 -0.21 -41.79 -0.51
CA ARG A 172 -0.96 -43.06 -0.52
C ARG A 172 -0.20 -44.08 0.29
N LEU A 173 -0.80 -44.60 1.35
CA LEU A 173 -0.15 -45.49 2.32
C LEU A 173 -0.86 -46.83 2.42
N ARG A 174 -0.07 -47.90 2.62
CA ARG A 174 -0.56 -49.22 3.04
C ARG A 174 0.39 -49.80 4.09
N VAL A 175 -0.13 -50.54 5.07
CA VAL A 175 0.70 -51.10 6.16
C VAL A 175 0.46 -52.60 6.28
N LEU A 176 1.53 -53.38 6.44
CA LEU A 176 1.47 -54.78 6.84
C LEU A 176 2.22 -55.00 8.16
N ALA A 177 1.82 -56.01 8.93
CA ALA A 177 2.50 -56.45 10.14
C ALA A 177 3.54 -57.53 9.82
N THR A 178 4.72 -57.44 10.40
CA THR A 178 5.83 -58.39 10.22
C THR A 178 6.03 -59.27 11.46
N ALA A 179 6.48 -60.50 11.26
CA ALA A 179 6.96 -61.39 12.32
C ALA A 179 8.40 -61.84 12.05
N SER A 180 9.15 -62.16 13.11
CA SER A 180 10.49 -62.77 13.04
C SER A 180 10.54 -64.25 13.47
N ASP A 181 9.43 -64.80 13.95
CA ASP A 181 9.29 -66.21 14.30
C ASP A 181 9.13 -67.05 13.01
N PRO A 182 9.89 -68.16 12.82
CA PRO A 182 9.83 -68.96 11.60
C PRO A 182 8.45 -69.59 11.33
N TYR A 183 7.60 -69.73 12.35
CA TYR A 183 6.25 -70.29 12.25
C TYR A 183 5.14 -69.23 12.08
N LEU A 184 5.49 -67.94 12.16
CA LEU A 184 4.59 -66.85 11.81
C LEU A 184 4.76 -66.45 10.33
N ARG A 185 3.75 -65.76 9.79
CA ARG A 185 3.76 -65.17 8.46
C ARG A 185 3.26 -63.73 8.54
N SER A 186 3.97 -62.81 7.89
CA SER A 186 3.57 -61.39 7.80
C SER A 186 2.16 -61.25 7.21
N SER A 187 1.42 -60.21 7.63
CA SER A 187 0.08 -59.97 7.12
C SER A 187 0.08 -59.56 5.64
N ALA A 188 -1.09 -59.59 5.01
CA ALA A 188 -1.30 -58.79 3.80
C ALA A 188 -1.24 -57.28 4.14
N TYR A 189 -1.04 -56.45 3.12
CA TYR A 189 -1.16 -54.99 3.22
C TYR A 189 -2.60 -54.56 3.51
N SER A 190 -2.76 -53.55 4.37
CA SER A 190 -4.03 -52.85 4.62
C SER A 190 -4.70 -52.33 3.35
N GLU A 191 -5.95 -51.90 3.47
CA GLU A 191 -6.56 -50.97 2.51
C GLU A 191 -5.73 -49.70 2.34
N GLU A 192 -5.95 -48.98 1.23
CA GLU A 192 -5.23 -47.75 0.94
C GLU A 192 -5.73 -46.59 1.80
N PHE A 193 -4.81 -45.93 2.49
CA PHE A 193 -5.05 -44.73 3.28
C PHE A 193 -4.39 -43.52 2.61
N TYR A 194 -5.16 -42.45 2.37
CA TYR A 194 -4.63 -41.20 1.82
C TYR A 194 -4.43 -40.19 2.96
N THR A 195 -3.22 -39.65 3.10
CA THR A 195 -2.98 -38.57 4.07
C THR A 195 -3.53 -37.25 3.53
N LYS A 196 -4.12 -36.43 4.41
CA LYS A 196 -4.44 -35.05 4.09
C LYS A 196 -3.15 -34.28 3.82
N ALA A 197 -3.10 -33.58 2.70
CA ALA A 197 -2.07 -32.58 2.44
C ALA A 197 -2.23 -31.39 3.40
N ARG A 198 -1.16 -30.62 3.60
CA ARG A 198 -1.21 -29.33 4.31
C ARG A 198 -1.56 -28.20 3.35
N LEU A 199 -2.22 -27.16 3.85
CA LEU A 199 -2.29 -25.86 3.16
C LEU A 199 -0.90 -25.19 3.11
N ASP A 200 -0.61 -24.49 2.01
CA ASP A 200 0.63 -23.72 1.87
C ASP A 200 0.79 -22.67 2.97
N LYS A 201 2.04 -22.37 3.29
CA LYS A 201 2.38 -21.34 4.28
C LYS A 201 2.08 -19.95 3.71
N PRO A 202 1.40 -19.05 4.46
CA PRO A 202 1.17 -17.68 3.99
C PRO A 202 2.49 -16.95 3.68
N HIS A 203 2.62 -16.44 2.46
CA HIS A 203 3.82 -15.76 1.98
C HIS A 203 3.57 -14.26 1.75
N ASN A 204 4.65 -13.49 1.56
CA ASN A 204 4.60 -12.08 1.15
C ASN A 204 3.81 -11.17 2.11
N ILE A 205 3.88 -11.46 3.43
CA ILE A 205 3.27 -10.64 4.48
C ILE A 205 3.89 -9.24 4.42
N ARG A 206 3.07 -8.22 4.17
CA ARG A 206 3.51 -6.83 3.93
C ARG A 206 2.45 -5.82 4.34
N PHE A 207 2.89 -4.62 4.75
CA PHE A 207 2.00 -3.48 4.94
C PHE A 207 1.74 -2.77 3.60
N TYR A 208 0.47 -2.48 3.30
CA TYR A 208 0.07 -1.67 2.15
C TYR A 208 -1.24 -0.93 2.43
N ASN A 209 -1.18 0.41 2.41
CA ASN A 209 -2.31 1.34 2.49
C ASN A 209 -3.28 1.07 3.66
N GLY A 210 -2.76 1.01 4.89
CA GLY A 210 -3.54 0.75 6.12
C GLY A 210 -3.86 -0.73 6.41
N PHE A 211 -3.55 -1.64 5.49
CA PHE A 211 -3.73 -3.09 5.66
C PHE A 211 -2.41 -3.82 5.79
N ILE A 212 -2.39 -4.89 6.57
CA ILE A 212 -1.39 -5.95 6.45
C ILE A 212 -1.99 -7.03 5.54
N ARG A 213 -1.25 -7.45 4.52
CA ARG A 213 -1.70 -8.35 3.44
C ARG A 213 -0.69 -9.45 3.21
N TRP A 214 -1.14 -10.59 2.70
CA TRP A 214 -0.32 -11.72 2.25
C TRP A 214 -0.83 -12.21 0.89
N ASP A 215 -0.09 -13.10 0.25
CA ASP A 215 -0.58 -13.77 -0.97
C ASP A 215 -1.65 -14.82 -0.58
N ASP A 216 -2.68 -15.01 -1.41
CA ASP A 216 -3.75 -15.98 -1.12
C ASP A 216 -3.23 -17.42 -1.14
N VAL A 217 -3.58 -18.19 -0.11
CA VAL A 217 -3.25 -19.62 0.01
C VAL A 217 -4.36 -20.44 -0.64
N GLU A 218 -4.01 -21.28 -1.61
CA GLU A 218 -5.02 -22.07 -2.32
C GLU A 218 -5.74 -23.05 -1.38
N LYS A 219 -7.02 -23.32 -1.68
CA LYS A 219 -7.94 -24.17 -0.90
C LYS A 219 -8.28 -23.71 0.52
N ALA A 220 -7.61 -22.70 1.08
CA ALA A 220 -7.91 -22.14 2.40
C ALA A 220 -9.38 -21.69 2.51
N SER A 221 -9.94 -21.76 3.73
CA SER A 221 -11.30 -21.29 4.03
C SER A 221 -11.32 -19.92 4.71
N CYS A 222 -10.30 -19.63 5.51
CA CYS A 222 -10.08 -18.36 6.20
C CYS A 222 -8.63 -18.32 6.73
N TYR A 223 -8.24 -17.21 7.36
CA TYR A 223 -6.96 -17.05 8.02
C TYR A 223 -7.13 -16.72 9.49
N ARG A 224 -6.36 -17.39 10.35
CA ARG A 224 -6.11 -16.96 11.72
C ARG A 224 -4.90 -16.03 11.72
N VAL A 225 -5.06 -14.84 12.28
CA VAL A 225 -4.06 -13.79 12.29
C VAL A 225 -3.83 -13.34 13.72
N TRP A 226 -2.57 -13.13 14.11
CA TRP A 226 -2.25 -12.47 15.38
C TRP A 226 -1.44 -11.20 15.12
N LEU A 227 -1.83 -10.12 15.77
CA LEU A 227 -1.14 -8.83 15.73
C LEU A 227 -0.67 -8.50 17.15
N ASN A 228 0.65 -8.55 17.39
CA ASN A 228 1.22 -8.46 18.74
C ASN A 228 0.49 -9.38 19.75
N ASP A 229 0.32 -10.65 19.34
CA ASP A 229 -0.36 -11.74 20.05
C ASP A 229 -1.88 -11.60 20.28
N VAL A 230 -2.53 -10.54 19.79
CA VAL A 230 -4.00 -10.44 19.73
C VAL A 230 -4.54 -11.21 18.53
N GLU A 231 -5.29 -12.29 18.75
CA GLU A 231 -5.88 -13.14 17.69
C GLU A 231 -7.07 -12.47 17.00
N SER A 232 -7.25 -12.76 15.71
CA SER A 232 -8.42 -12.45 14.90
C SER A 232 -8.57 -13.48 13.77
N ILE A 233 -9.79 -13.68 13.29
CA ILE A 233 -10.08 -14.55 12.13
C ILE A 233 -10.63 -13.67 11.01
N VAL A 234 -10.07 -13.80 9.81
CA VAL A 234 -10.47 -13.07 8.60
C VAL A 234 -10.74 -14.01 7.45
N ASP A 235 -11.71 -13.66 6.60
CA ASP A 235 -12.17 -14.41 5.42
C ASP A 235 -11.39 -14.07 4.14
N SER A 236 -10.39 -13.19 4.23
CA SER A 236 -9.62 -12.68 3.10
C SER A 236 -8.14 -12.50 3.48
N ASN A 237 -7.26 -12.39 2.47
CA ASN A 237 -5.80 -12.26 2.64
C ASN A 237 -5.29 -10.92 3.20
N ARG A 238 -6.09 -10.26 4.04
CA ARG A 238 -5.73 -8.99 4.67
C ARG A 238 -6.42 -8.77 6.00
N ILE A 239 -5.77 -7.97 6.84
CA ILE A 239 -6.35 -7.39 8.05
C ILE A 239 -6.11 -5.87 8.06
N GLU A 240 -7.09 -5.09 8.51
CA GLU A 240 -6.94 -3.64 8.66
C GLU A 240 -6.24 -3.32 9.99
N VAL A 241 -5.25 -2.42 9.94
CA VAL A 241 -4.53 -1.92 11.12
C VAL A 241 -4.47 -0.39 11.18
N GLY A 242 -4.69 0.27 10.03
CA GLY A 242 -4.60 1.71 9.88
C GLY A 242 -3.21 2.24 10.26
N TYR A 243 -3.19 3.37 10.96
CA TYR A 243 -1.98 4.08 11.38
C TYR A 243 -2.03 4.48 12.87
N ASN A 244 -2.75 3.71 13.69
CA ASN A 244 -2.95 4.03 15.12
C ASN A 244 -1.71 3.77 16.00
N ALA A 245 -0.81 2.88 15.55
CA ALA A 245 0.44 2.54 16.24
C ALA A 245 1.58 2.26 15.24
N PRO A 246 2.10 3.30 14.55
CA PRO A 246 3.28 3.16 13.68
C PRO A 246 4.52 2.71 14.46
N GLY A 247 5.30 1.81 13.86
CA GLY A 247 6.38 1.06 14.50
C GLY A 247 6.46 -0.36 13.95
N VAL A 248 7.33 -1.19 14.50
CA VAL A 248 7.39 -2.62 14.19
C VAL A 248 6.26 -3.34 14.93
N VAL A 249 5.48 -4.16 14.22
CA VAL A 249 4.51 -5.09 14.81
C VAL A 249 4.83 -6.52 14.39
N THR A 250 4.65 -7.47 15.31
CA THR A 250 4.81 -8.89 15.01
C THR A 250 3.50 -9.44 14.49
N VAL A 251 3.52 -9.89 13.23
CA VAL A 251 2.39 -10.51 12.55
C VAL A 251 2.61 -12.01 12.51
N LYS A 252 1.59 -12.77 12.89
CA LYS A 252 1.51 -14.21 12.68
C LYS A 252 0.30 -14.50 11.80
N VAL A 253 0.41 -15.36 10.80
CA VAL A 253 -0.70 -15.73 9.90
C VAL A 253 -0.70 -17.24 9.67
N GLN A 254 -1.88 -17.86 9.76
CA GLN A 254 -2.11 -19.26 9.48
C GLN A 254 -3.33 -19.41 8.57
N ALA A 255 -3.20 -20.16 7.47
CA ALA A 255 -4.33 -20.53 6.61
C ALA A 255 -5.05 -21.75 7.20
N ILE A 256 -6.38 -21.68 7.27
CA ILE A 256 -7.23 -22.63 8.01
C ILE A 256 -8.19 -23.35 7.05
N LYS A 257 -8.42 -24.65 7.25
CA LYS A 257 -9.40 -25.42 6.49
C LYS A 257 -10.59 -25.85 7.37
N LEU A 258 -11.70 -25.11 7.28
CA LEU A 258 -12.87 -25.30 8.17
C LEU A 258 -13.55 -26.67 8.01
N ASP A 259 -13.56 -27.24 6.81
CA ASP A 259 -14.09 -28.59 6.53
C ASP A 259 -13.10 -29.73 6.86
N GLN A 260 -11.88 -29.40 7.31
CA GLN A 260 -10.79 -30.32 7.63
C GLN A 260 -10.37 -31.27 6.50
N SER A 261 -10.65 -30.97 5.22
CA SER A 261 -10.14 -31.77 4.08
C SER A 261 -8.63 -31.70 3.90
N TYR A 262 -8.01 -30.60 4.38
CA TYR A 262 -6.57 -30.38 4.47
C TYR A 262 -6.16 -30.20 5.93
N LEU A 263 -4.86 -30.32 6.23
CA LEU A 263 -4.30 -29.78 7.47
C LEU A 263 -4.10 -28.26 7.36
N ASP A 264 -4.33 -27.53 8.45
CA ASP A 264 -3.99 -26.11 8.55
C ASP A 264 -2.49 -25.86 8.26
N SER A 265 -2.18 -24.69 7.69
CA SER A 265 -0.81 -24.33 7.32
C SER A 265 0.12 -24.27 8.54
N GLU A 266 1.43 -24.25 8.29
CA GLU A 266 2.34 -23.69 9.28
C GLU A 266 2.00 -22.20 9.53
N ILE A 267 2.30 -21.72 10.74
CA ILE A 267 2.22 -20.30 11.05
C ILE A 267 3.38 -19.59 10.33
N ALA A 268 3.04 -18.66 9.45
CA ALA A 268 3.97 -17.67 8.92
C ALA A 268 4.13 -16.54 9.94
N ILE A 269 5.36 -16.04 10.12
CA ILE A 269 5.70 -14.98 11.07
C ILE A 269 6.49 -13.91 10.32
N ALA A 270 6.13 -12.64 10.51
CA ALA A 270 6.84 -11.50 9.94
C ALA A 270 6.84 -10.31 10.92
N GLU A 271 7.95 -9.58 10.98
CA GLU A 271 8.01 -8.25 11.60
C GLU A 271 7.71 -7.20 10.53
N ILE A 272 6.65 -6.41 10.76
CA ILE A 272 6.13 -5.45 9.78
C ILE A 272 6.22 -4.04 10.36
N THR A 273 7.00 -3.17 9.71
CA THR A 273 7.07 -1.75 10.06
C THR A 273 5.89 -0.99 9.48
N ILE A 274 4.92 -0.62 10.32
CA ILE A 274 3.86 0.34 9.97
C ILE A 274 4.50 1.74 9.95
N PRO A 275 4.53 2.45 8.81
CA PRO A 275 5.17 3.75 8.70
C PRO A 275 4.35 4.84 9.40
N LYS A 276 5.03 5.88 9.91
CA LYS A 276 4.37 7.11 10.35
C LYS A 276 3.79 7.85 9.14
N ILE A 277 2.57 8.36 9.27
CA ILE A 277 1.98 9.31 8.31
C ILE A 277 2.07 10.75 8.83
N THR A 278 1.95 11.70 7.91
CA THR A 278 1.54 13.08 8.24
C THR A 278 0.02 13.12 8.26
N LEU A 279 -0.57 13.64 9.33
CA LEU A 279 -2.02 13.81 9.42
C LEU A 279 -2.53 14.80 8.38
N GLU A 280 -3.74 14.57 7.87
CA GLU A 280 -4.40 15.50 6.95
C GLU A 280 -4.64 16.86 7.63
N THR A 281 -4.58 17.93 6.83
CA THR A 281 -4.85 19.29 7.29
C THR A 281 -6.34 19.44 7.67
N PRO A 282 -6.68 19.98 8.86
CA PRO A 282 -8.06 20.25 9.23
C PRO A 282 -8.76 21.16 8.22
N THR A 283 -9.99 20.80 7.86
CA THR A 283 -10.80 21.43 6.82
C THR A 283 -12.22 21.70 7.34
N GLU A 284 -13.04 22.42 6.56
CA GLU A 284 -14.44 22.72 6.88
C GLU A 284 -14.57 23.49 8.23
N LEU A 285 -13.62 24.40 8.51
CA LEU A 285 -13.68 25.29 9.67
C LEU A 285 -14.86 26.26 9.53
N VAL A 286 -15.71 26.30 10.55
CA VAL A 286 -16.82 27.25 10.69
C VAL A 286 -16.94 27.69 12.14
N VAL A 287 -17.17 28.98 12.41
CA VAL A 287 -17.52 29.48 13.74
C VAL A 287 -18.99 29.90 13.75
N ASN A 288 -19.82 29.22 14.55
CA ASN A 288 -21.25 29.53 14.73
C ASN A 288 -21.54 29.72 16.22
N ASN A 289 -22.17 30.84 16.60
CA ASN A 289 -22.51 31.16 18.00
C ASN A 289 -21.33 30.93 18.96
N ASN A 290 -20.16 31.46 18.58
CA ASN A 290 -18.86 31.34 19.25
C ASN A 290 -18.25 29.94 19.33
N VAL A 291 -18.88 28.92 18.75
CA VAL A 291 -18.34 27.55 18.65
C VAL A 291 -17.68 27.36 17.29
N LEU A 292 -16.37 27.16 17.30
CA LEU A 292 -15.62 26.60 16.19
C LEU A 292 -15.96 25.12 16.03
N THR A 293 -16.26 24.70 14.82
CA THR A 293 -16.38 23.30 14.39
C THR A 293 -15.54 23.08 13.14
N PHE A 294 -14.98 21.88 12.98
CA PHE A 294 -14.21 21.48 11.80
C PHE A 294 -14.33 19.97 11.55
N LYS A 295 -13.90 19.51 10.37
CA LYS A 295 -13.87 18.09 10.02
C LYS A 295 -12.88 17.33 10.89
N ALA A 296 -13.29 16.19 11.45
CA ALA A 296 -12.39 15.32 12.20
C ALA A 296 -11.36 14.65 11.26
N VAL A 297 -10.09 14.71 11.64
CA VAL A 297 -8.96 14.13 10.88
C VAL A 297 -8.70 12.69 11.37
N PRO A 298 -8.68 11.69 10.48
CA PRO A 298 -8.33 10.31 10.85
C PRO A 298 -6.95 10.21 11.52
N TYR A 299 -6.82 9.31 12.51
CA TYR A 299 -5.58 9.06 13.28
C TYR A 299 -5.04 10.25 14.10
N ALA A 300 -5.75 11.38 14.15
CA ALA A 300 -5.48 12.46 15.09
C ALA A 300 -5.88 12.06 16.53
N GLN A 301 -5.03 12.38 17.50
CA GLN A 301 -5.28 12.17 18.93
C GLN A 301 -5.79 13.45 19.63
N GLY A 302 -5.69 14.58 18.95
CA GLY A 302 -6.18 15.88 19.39
C GLY A 302 -5.88 16.96 18.36
N TYR A 303 -6.19 18.21 18.71
CA TYR A 303 -6.02 19.38 17.86
C TYR A 303 -5.48 20.56 18.67
N GLN A 304 -4.67 21.39 18.03
CA GLN A 304 -4.20 22.68 18.54
C GLN A 304 -4.96 23.80 17.83
N ILE A 305 -5.56 24.69 18.62
CA ILE A 305 -6.31 25.86 18.14
C ILE A 305 -5.37 27.06 18.21
N TYR A 306 -5.14 27.71 17.07
CA TYR A 306 -4.32 28.91 16.95
C TYR A 306 -5.21 30.10 16.60
N VAL A 307 -5.02 31.22 17.30
CA VAL A 307 -5.71 32.50 17.04
C VAL A 307 -4.65 33.53 16.72
N ASP A 308 -4.75 34.17 15.56
CA ASP A 308 -3.76 35.11 15.03
C ASP A 308 -2.31 34.56 15.08
N GLY A 309 -2.15 33.26 14.80
CA GLY A 309 -0.88 32.54 14.83
C GLY A 309 -0.41 32.11 16.24
N ILE A 310 -1.07 32.54 17.31
CA ILE A 310 -0.72 32.21 18.71
C ILE A 310 -1.52 30.98 19.17
N LEU A 311 -0.84 30.00 19.78
CA LEU A 311 -1.49 28.81 20.35
C LEU A 311 -2.44 29.21 21.50
N LYS A 312 -3.74 29.02 21.28
CA LYS A 312 -4.82 29.41 22.22
C LYS A 312 -5.26 28.25 23.11
N ALA A 313 -5.35 27.03 22.56
CA ALA A 313 -5.83 25.84 23.27
C ALA A 313 -5.36 24.54 22.61
N GLY A 314 -5.39 23.44 23.39
CA GLY A 314 -5.43 22.07 22.88
C GLY A 314 -6.77 21.42 23.21
N VAL A 315 -7.34 20.65 22.29
CA VAL A 315 -8.63 19.95 22.45
C VAL A 315 -8.57 18.53 21.89
N ASN A 316 -9.36 17.61 22.45
CA ASN A 316 -9.46 16.23 21.95
C ASN A 316 -10.72 15.99 21.10
N THR A 317 -11.46 17.07 20.80
CA THR A 317 -12.70 17.11 20.01
C THR A 317 -12.52 17.95 18.76
N ASN A 318 -13.34 17.74 17.73
CA ASN A 318 -13.32 18.55 16.50
C ASN A 318 -14.06 19.90 16.63
N SER A 319 -13.99 20.50 17.81
CA SER A 319 -14.69 21.74 18.16
C SER A 319 -14.05 22.46 19.36
N TYR A 320 -14.25 23.79 19.42
CA TYR A 320 -13.76 24.65 20.51
C TYR A 320 -14.66 25.89 20.67
N THR A 321 -14.99 26.28 21.91
CA THR A 321 -15.80 27.47 22.19
C THR A 321 -14.93 28.66 22.55
N PHE A 322 -15.04 29.75 21.79
CA PHE A 322 -14.36 31.02 22.07
C PHE A 322 -15.09 31.85 23.13
N ARG A 323 -14.33 32.74 23.78
CA ARG A 323 -14.91 33.91 24.48
C ARG A 323 -15.29 34.96 23.43
N GLN A 324 -16.35 35.72 23.69
CA GLN A 324 -16.79 36.83 22.81
C GLN A 324 -15.63 37.80 22.53
N GLU A 325 -14.94 38.25 23.57
CA GLU A 325 -13.68 39.04 23.51
C GLU A 325 -12.62 38.50 22.54
N THR A 326 -12.51 37.18 22.35
CA THR A 326 -11.56 36.60 21.38
C THR A 326 -12.08 36.71 19.94
N ILE A 327 -13.40 36.64 19.71
CA ILE A 327 -13.98 36.87 18.38
C ILE A 327 -13.98 38.36 18.06
N ASP A 328 -14.31 39.24 19.02
CA ASP A 328 -14.40 40.68 18.81
C ASP A 328 -13.06 41.34 18.43
N ASN A 329 -11.93 40.76 18.88
CA ASN A 329 -10.60 41.35 18.72
C ASN A 329 -9.63 40.55 17.83
N ALA A 330 -9.90 39.28 17.51
CA ALA A 330 -9.00 38.47 16.69
C ALA A 330 -9.32 38.61 15.20
N THR A 331 -8.29 38.42 14.37
CA THR A 331 -8.45 38.44 12.91
C THR A 331 -8.90 37.07 12.40
N TYR A 332 -8.23 35.99 12.82
CA TYR A 332 -8.51 34.64 12.34
C TYR A 332 -8.20 33.51 13.34
N VAL A 333 -8.76 32.33 13.06
CA VAL A 333 -8.41 31.05 13.67
C VAL A 333 -7.84 30.08 12.63
N GLN A 334 -6.86 29.27 13.05
CA GLN A 334 -6.40 28.07 12.35
C GLN A 334 -6.40 26.87 13.32
N VAL A 335 -6.50 25.66 12.78
CA VAL A 335 -6.48 24.40 13.54
C VAL A 335 -5.40 23.48 12.99
N LYS A 336 -4.70 22.78 13.88
CA LYS A 336 -3.68 21.77 13.54
C LYS A 336 -4.02 20.44 14.21
N ALA A 337 -4.10 19.36 13.44
CA ALA A 337 -4.27 18.01 13.96
C ALA A 337 -2.95 17.49 14.54
N THR A 338 -3.02 16.83 15.70
CA THR A 338 -1.86 16.35 16.45
C THR A 338 -1.96 14.87 16.78
N SER A 339 -0.80 14.24 16.95
CA SER A 339 -0.64 12.85 17.37
C SER A 339 0.74 12.71 18.00
N THR A 340 0.86 11.85 19.00
CA THR A 340 2.14 11.47 19.62
C THR A 340 2.89 10.41 18.81
N VAL A 341 2.17 9.66 17.96
CA VAL A 341 2.71 8.56 17.17
C VAL A 341 2.94 8.93 15.70
N ASN A 342 2.03 9.70 15.09
CA ASN A 342 2.15 10.21 13.71
C ASN A 342 2.69 11.65 13.68
N TYR A 343 3.14 12.11 12.51
CA TYR A 343 3.51 13.52 12.33
C TYR A 343 2.25 14.40 12.31
N HIS A 344 2.30 15.54 12.99
CA HIS A 344 1.20 16.50 13.03
C HIS A 344 0.90 17.04 11.62
N SER A 345 -0.33 17.53 11.41
CA SER A 345 -0.69 18.19 10.15
C SER A 345 -0.01 19.57 10.01
N SER A 346 -0.15 20.16 8.83
CA SER A 346 -0.07 21.62 8.68
C SER A 346 -1.19 22.33 9.46
N LEU A 347 -1.09 23.64 9.64
CA LEU A 347 -2.25 24.47 10.00
C LEU A 347 -3.29 24.41 8.88
N SER A 348 -4.56 24.48 9.24
CA SER A 348 -5.69 24.69 8.33
C SER A 348 -5.55 26.00 7.55
N GLU A 349 -6.40 26.17 6.54
CA GLU A 349 -6.73 27.52 6.06
C GLU A 349 -7.23 28.40 7.20
N LYS A 350 -7.02 29.71 7.05
CA LYS A 350 -7.47 30.73 8.02
C LYS A 350 -9.00 30.90 7.91
N TYR A 351 -9.72 30.68 9.00
CA TYR A 351 -11.10 31.15 9.12
C TYR A 351 -11.07 32.53 9.77
N TYR A 352 -11.55 33.55 9.05
CA TYR A 352 -11.57 34.93 9.50
C TYR A 352 -12.84 35.21 10.31
N PHE A 353 -12.71 35.84 11.47
CA PHE A 353 -13.85 36.12 12.35
C PHE A 353 -14.75 37.22 11.80
N HIS A 354 -14.16 38.19 11.11
CA HIS A 354 -14.83 39.31 10.44
C HIS A 354 -14.31 39.44 9.02
N VAL A 355 -15.17 39.86 8.09
CA VAL A 355 -14.77 40.27 6.74
C VAL A 355 -15.50 41.57 6.43
N GLU A 356 -14.75 42.66 6.30
CA GLU A 356 -15.26 43.99 5.94
C GLU A 356 -15.56 44.05 4.44
N MET A 357 -16.75 44.55 4.10
CA MET A 357 -17.22 44.64 2.72
C MET A 357 -16.88 46.01 2.13
N ILE A 358 -16.11 46.02 1.05
CA ILE A 358 -15.67 47.23 0.36
C ILE A 358 -16.50 47.39 -0.93
N SER A 359 -17.22 48.50 -1.06
CA SER A 359 -18.03 48.85 -2.24
C SER A 359 -17.58 50.15 -2.92
N THR A 360 -16.68 50.90 -2.29
CA THR A 360 -16.27 52.25 -2.71
C THR A 360 -14.77 52.49 -2.58
N GLU A 361 -14.26 53.49 -3.32
CA GLU A 361 -12.87 53.97 -3.17
C GLU A 361 -12.57 54.46 -1.74
N ALA A 362 -13.54 55.06 -1.05
CA ALA A 362 -13.35 55.58 0.30
C ALA A 362 -13.13 54.45 1.33
N GLU A 363 -13.88 53.36 1.22
CA GLU A 363 -13.66 52.15 2.03
C GLU A 363 -12.32 51.49 1.67
N LEU A 364 -11.99 51.40 0.37
CA LEU A 364 -10.72 50.82 -0.09
C LEU A 364 -9.50 51.59 0.41
N ARG A 365 -9.58 52.92 0.54
CA ARG A 365 -8.49 53.75 1.08
C ARG A 365 -8.36 53.72 2.61
N ASN A 366 -9.33 53.12 3.32
CA ASN A 366 -9.31 52.97 4.77
C ASN A 366 -8.80 51.59 5.26
N ILE A 367 -8.40 50.70 4.35
CA ILE A 367 -7.91 49.36 4.72
C ILE A 367 -6.62 49.45 5.57
N VAL A 368 -6.52 48.57 6.57
CA VAL A 368 -5.33 48.44 7.43
C VAL A 368 -4.64 47.10 7.18
N ALA A 369 -3.33 47.04 7.48
CA ALA A 369 -2.45 45.94 7.08
C ALA A 369 -2.98 44.54 7.45
N ASN A 370 -3.52 44.38 8.66
CA ASN A 370 -3.99 43.10 9.19
C ASN A 370 -5.51 42.89 9.05
N GLY A 371 -6.23 43.80 8.39
CA GLY A 371 -7.67 43.69 8.20
C GLY A 371 -8.05 42.55 7.24
N SER A 372 -9.34 42.20 7.24
CA SER A 372 -9.88 41.13 6.40
C SER A 372 -11.02 41.67 5.56
N TYR A 373 -10.86 41.63 4.24
CA TYR A 373 -11.63 42.43 3.30
C TYR A 373 -12.20 41.61 2.16
N ARG A 374 -13.39 41.99 1.68
CA ARG A 374 -13.94 41.52 0.41
C ARG A 374 -14.50 42.66 -0.44
N LEU A 375 -14.14 42.71 -1.73
CA LEU A 375 -14.77 43.62 -2.68
C LEU A 375 -16.18 43.14 -3.07
N MET A 376 -17.10 44.09 -3.20
CA MET A 376 -18.50 43.88 -3.58
C MET A 376 -18.90 44.64 -4.86
N ALA A 377 -17.98 45.41 -5.43
CA ALA A 377 -18.13 46.14 -6.69
C ALA A 377 -16.76 46.36 -7.34
N ASP A 378 -16.75 46.69 -8.64
CA ASP A 378 -15.55 47.20 -9.32
C ASP A 378 -15.28 48.64 -8.86
N ILE A 379 -14.03 48.97 -8.55
CA ILE A 379 -13.65 50.26 -7.96
C ILE A 379 -12.76 51.02 -8.94
N SER A 380 -13.15 52.25 -9.25
CA SER A 380 -12.32 53.20 -10.01
C SER A 380 -11.60 54.10 -9.02
N LEU A 381 -10.28 54.27 -9.13
CA LEU A 381 -9.58 55.28 -8.33
C LEU A 381 -9.68 56.66 -8.99
N THR A 382 -9.93 57.69 -8.18
CA THR A 382 -10.03 59.10 -8.65
C THR A 382 -8.76 59.91 -8.38
N SER A 383 -7.77 59.31 -7.73
CA SER A 383 -6.49 59.91 -7.37
C SER A 383 -5.40 58.83 -7.21
N ALA A 384 -4.12 59.23 -7.17
CA ALA A 384 -3.01 58.29 -7.03
C ALA A 384 -3.18 57.33 -5.83
N TRP A 385 -2.72 56.09 -5.99
CA TRP A 385 -2.73 55.10 -4.93
C TRP A 385 -1.45 55.17 -4.09
N THR A 386 -1.59 55.03 -2.77
CA THR A 386 -0.47 55.02 -1.82
C THR A 386 -0.21 53.58 -1.36
N PRO A 387 0.94 52.97 -1.71
CA PRO A 387 1.25 51.60 -1.30
C PRO A 387 1.28 51.43 0.23
N LEU A 388 0.65 50.37 0.73
CA LEU A 388 0.68 49.99 2.15
C LEU A 388 1.19 48.55 2.36
N THR A 389 1.67 48.26 3.57
CA THR A 389 2.00 46.88 3.98
C THR A 389 0.71 46.08 4.22
N PHE A 390 0.70 44.80 3.89
CA PHE A 390 -0.46 43.91 4.09
C PHE A 390 -0.08 42.53 4.64
N ASN A 391 -0.81 42.06 5.66
CA ASN A 391 -0.63 40.74 6.30
C ASN A 391 -1.96 40.05 6.66
N GLY A 392 -3.10 40.65 6.28
CA GLY A 392 -4.45 40.13 6.52
C GLY A 392 -5.04 39.28 5.38
N PHE A 393 -6.29 39.59 4.98
CA PHE A 393 -7.04 38.88 3.94
C PHE A 393 -7.66 39.84 2.93
N PHE A 394 -7.49 39.57 1.64
CA PHE A 394 -8.09 40.38 0.58
C PHE A 394 -8.74 39.51 -0.49
N ASP A 395 -10.06 39.38 -0.45
CA ASP A 395 -10.86 38.72 -1.46
C ASP A 395 -11.41 39.75 -2.45
N GLY A 396 -10.84 39.81 -3.65
CA GLY A 396 -11.35 40.68 -4.70
C GLY A 396 -12.74 40.29 -5.20
N GLY A 397 -13.31 39.15 -4.79
CA GLY A 397 -14.67 38.74 -5.12
C GLY A 397 -14.94 38.47 -6.61
N GLY A 398 -13.94 38.59 -7.47
CA GLY A 398 -14.04 38.62 -8.94
C GLY A 398 -14.01 40.03 -9.54
N HIS A 399 -13.92 41.08 -8.73
CA HIS A 399 -13.98 42.49 -9.12
C HIS A 399 -12.64 43.07 -9.56
N GLU A 400 -12.71 44.19 -10.29
CA GLU A 400 -11.54 44.98 -10.71
C GLU A 400 -11.40 46.29 -9.93
N VAL A 401 -10.23 46.50 -9.32
CA VAL A 401 -9.77 47.84 -8.95
C VAL A 401 -8.99 48.39 -10.14
N ARG A 402 -9.44 49.52 -10.70
CA ARG A 402 -8.89 50.10 -11.93
C ARG A 402 -8.59 51.59 -11.79
N ASP A 403 -7.96 52.12 -12.83
CA ASP A 403 -7.49 53.50 -12.93
C ASP A 403 -6.44 53.81 -11.84
N ILE A 404 -5.66 52.79 -11.47
CA ILE A 404 -4.64 52.86 -10.42
C ILE A 404 -3.36 53.51 -10.97
N THR A 405 -3.11 54.78 -10.65
CA THR A 405 -1.79 55.40 -10.85
C THR A 405 -0.94 55.29 -9.58
N ILE A 406 0.24 54.69 -9.68
CA ILE A 406 1.25 54.66 -8.61
C ILE A 406 2.51 55.39 -9.10
N ALA A 407 2.89 56.46 -8.40
CA ALA A 407 4.16 57.15 -8.57
C ALA A 407 4.89 57.17 -7.22
N SER A 408 6.01 56.45 -7.09
CA SER A 408 6.74 56.36 -5.82
C SER A 408 8.25 56.18 -6.01
N THR A 409 9.01 56.82 -5.12
CA THR A 409 10.47 56.70 -5.04
C THR A 409 10.92 55.76 -3.90
N SER A 410 10.00 55.08 -3.21
CA SER A 410 10.31 54.18 -2.10
C SER A 410 11.04 52.90 -2.55
N SER A 411 11.68 52.22 -1.60
CA SER A 411 12.39 50.95 -1.84
C SER A 411 11.48 49.71 -2.01
N ALA A 412 10.17 49.85 -1.77
CA ALA A 412 9.17 48.80 -1.96
C ALA A 412 7.89 49.41 -2.54
N VAL A 413 7.52 49.04 -3.78
CA VAL A 413 6.42 49.69 -4.53
C VAL A 413 5.53 48.67 -5.24
N GLY A 414 4.22 48.86 -5.11
CA GLY A 414 3.16 48.07 -5.75
C GLY A 414 1.79 48.50 -5.22
N PHE A 415 0.71 47.79 -5.58
CA PHE A 415 -0.58 48.02 -4.91
C PHE A 415 -0.46 47.85 -3.39
N PHE A 416 0.31 46.86 -2.95
CA PHE A 416 0.91 46.83 -1.62
C PHE A 416 2.41 47.17 -1.69
N SER A 417 2.99 47.77 -0.65
CA SER A 417 4.45 47.91 -0.57
C SER A 417 5.10 46.56 -0.29
N THR A 418 4.59 45.86 0.72
CA THR A 418 5.01 44.52 1.14
C THR A 418 3.81 43.68 1.54
N VAL A 419 3.78 42.42 1.13
CA VAL A 419 2.82 41.41 1.58
C VAL A 419 3.55 40.35 2.41
N ASP A 420 3.20 40.15 3.68
CA ASP A 420 3.84 39.15 4.56
C ASP A 420 2.80 38.29 5.28
N GLY A 421 2.75 36.98 4.99
CA GLY A 421 1.83 36.03 5.63
C GLY A 421 0.34 36.22 5.29
N ALA A 422 0.02 37.09 4.32
CA ALA A 422 -1.34 37.39 3.89
C ALA A 422 -1.94 36.30 3.00
N VAL A 423 -3.26 36.39 2.79
CA VAL A 423 -3.96 35.65 1.72
C VAL A 423 -4.68 36.65 0.81
N ILE A 424 -4.40 36.59 -0.50
CA ILE A 424 -4.99 37.48 -1.50
C ILE A 424 -5.61 36.62 -2.60
N THR A 425 -6.89 36.83 -2.90
CA THR A 425 -7.64 35.96 -3.81
C THR A 425 -8.64 36.71 -4.69
N ASN A 426 -9.02 36.14 -5.85
CA ASN A 426 -10.10 36.61 -6.74
C ASN A 426 -10.00 38.10 -7.17
N LEU A 427 -8.80 38.67 -7.22
CA LEU A 427 -8.58 40.11 -7.36
C LEU A 427 -8.08 40.47 -8.76
N LYS A 428 -8.66 41.50 -9.38
CA LYS A 428 -8.13 42.11 -10.60
C LYS A 428 -7.65 43.53 -10.29
N LEU A 429 -6.45 43.87 -10.73
CA LEU A 429 -5.85 45.20 -10.59
C LEU A 429 -5.50 45.75 -11.99
N ARG A 430 -5.88 46.99 -12.30
CA ARG A 430 -5.56 47.67 -13.56
C ARG A 430 -4.96 49.05 -13.33
N GLY A 431 -3.83 49.37 -13.94
CA GLY A 431 -3.16 50.64 -13.70
C GLY A 431 -1.80 50.84 -14.35
N GLU A 432 -1.07 51.80 -13.82
CA GLU A 432 0.29 52.19 -14.20
C GLU A 432 1.16 52.37 -12.95
N LEU A 433 2.44 52.00 -13.03
CA LEU A 433 3.40 52.13 -11.94
C LEU A 433 4.69 52.75 -12.47
N THR A 434 5.00 53.97 -12.03
CA THR A 434 6.29 54.64 -12.30
C THR A 434 7.14 54.75 -11.04
N SER A 435 8.39 54.30 -11.09
CA SER A 435 9.36 54.47 -10.01
C SER A 435 10.73 54.90 -10.54
N ASN A 436 11.09 56.16 -10.30
CA ASN A 436 12.45 56.68 -10.51
C ASN A 436 13.06 56.92 -9.13
N THR A 437 14.15 56.25 -8.77
CA THR A 437 14.61 56.23 -7.37
C THR A 437 16.11 56.03 -7.18
N ASP A 438 16.62 56.72 -6.16
CA ASP A 438 17.97 56.61 -5.60
C ASP A 438 18.03 55.65 -4.39
N SER A 439 16.92 54.97 -4.07
CA SER A 439 16.88 53.88 -3.09
C SER A 439 17.83 52.75 -3.51
N LEU A 440 18.55 52.17 -2.56
CA LEU A 440 19.43 51.04 -2.84
C LEU A 440 18.62 49.77 -3.17
N GLU A 441 18.84 49.22 -4.36
CA GLU A 441 18.25 47.96 -4.85
C GLU A 441 16.72 47.79 -4.61
N PRO A 442 15.86 48.70 -5.09
CA PRO A 442 14.44 48.71 -4.75
C PRO A 442 13.68 47.51 -5.32
N CYS A 443 12.60 47.11 -4.67
CA CYS A 443 11.71 46.02 -5.09
C CYS A 443 10.38 46.59 -5.60
N ILE A 444 10.04 46.36 -6.87
CA ILE A 444 8.84 46.90 -7.52
C ILE A 444 8.01 45.79 -8.17
N GLY A 445 6.70 45.76 -7.91
CA GLY A 445 5.79 44.94 -8.69
C GLY A 445 4.32 45.32 -8.59
N GLY A 446 3.52 44.98 -9.60
CA GLY A 446 2.15 45.49 -9.72
C GLY A 446 1.23 45.09 -8.56
N LEU A 447 1.35 43.86 -8.05
CA LEU A 447 0.68 43.46 -6.81
C LEU A 447 1.45 43.97 -5.58
N ALA A 448 2.76 43.73 -5.50
CA ALA A 448 3.58 44.27 -4.41
C ALA A 448 5.06 44.43 -4.73
N GLY A 449 5.76 45.28 -3.96
CA GLY A 449 7.22 45.37 -4.01
C GLY A 449 7.88 44.06 -3.55
N SER A 450 7.50 43.57 -2.37
CA SER A 450 7.97 42.28 -1.81
C SER A 450 6.79 41.41 -1.37
N ILE A 451 6.87 40.09 -1.60
CA ILE A 451 5.87 39.12 -1.12
C ILE A 451 6.57 37.98 -0.36
N LYS A 452 6.13 37.72 0.87
CA LYS A 452 6.72 36.73 1.77
C LYS A 452 5.64 35.88 2.45
N ASP A 453 5.90 34.58 2.58
CA ASP A 453 5.09 33.64 3.37
C ASP A 453 3.58 33.59 3.06
N ALA A 454 3.16 34.11 1.90
CA ALA A 454 1.76 34.36 1.56
C ALA A 454 1.12 33.27 0.67
N SER A 455 -0.17 33.43 0.40
CA SER A 455 -0.91 32.64 -0.59
C SER A 455 -1.68 33.57 -1.54
N ILE A 456 -1.40 33.47 -2.84
CA ILE A 456 -1.94 34.34 -3.89
C ILE A 456 -2.68 33.49 -4.93
N THR A 457 -4.00 33.61 -5.05
CA THR A 457 -4.82 32.67 -5.84
C THR A 457 -5.84 33.38 -6.73
N ASN A 458 -5.92 33.05 -8.02
CA ASN A 458 -6.89 33.66 -8.96
C ASN A 458 -6.77 35.21 -8.98
N VAL A 459 -5.57 35.72 -9.27
CA VAL A 459 -5.27 37.17 -9.23
C VAL A 459 -4.74 37.64 -10.59
N ALA A 460 -5.34 38.68 -11.16
CA ALA A 460 -4.93 39.28 -12.43
C ALA A 460 -4.37 40.70 -12.22
N ILE A 461 -3.22 40.99 -12.83
CA ILE A 461 -2.55 42.29 -12.73
C ILE A 461 -2.34 42.81 -14.16
N ALA A 462 -3.08 43.85 -14.53
CA ALA A 462 -3.05 44.54 -15.82
C ALA A 462 -2.33 45.89 -15.68
N PHE A 463 -1.00 45.87 -15.63
CA PHE A 463 -0.17 47.03 -15.28
C PHE A 463 0.92 47.31 -16.30
N ASP A 464 1.03 48.57 -16.73
CA ASP A 464 2.25 49.07 -17.37
C ASP A 464 3.22 49.61 -16.29
N ILE A 465 4.47 49.17 -16.33
CA ILE A 465 5.47 49.40 -15.27
C ILE A 465 6.74 50.03 -15.86
N THR A 466 7.15 51.17 -15.32
CA THR A 466 8.36 51.90 -15.72
C THR A 466 9.26 52.12 -14.51
N VAL A 467 10.48 51.59 -14.53
CA VAL A 467 11.44 51.70 -13.40
C VAL A 467 12.78 52.28 -13.83
N VAL A 468 13.27 53.28 -13.12
CA VAL A 468 14.63 53.81 -13.25
C VAL A 468 15.33 53.73 -11.90
N ALA A 469 16.29 52.83 -11.76
CA ALA A 469 17.10 52.69 -10.55
C ALA A 469 18.46 53.39 -10.73
N ASN A 470 18.72 54.40 -9.91
CA ASN A 470 19.96 55.20 -9.96
C ASN A 470 21.03 54.67 -8.99
N ASN A 471 20.68 53.72 -8.10
CA ASN A 471 21.52 53.26 -6.99
C ASN A 471 21.39 51.74 -6.77
N GLY A 472 22.37 50.98 -7.25
CA GLY A 472 22.32 49.51 -7.26
C GLY A 472 21.35 48.95 -8.33
N ILE A 473 21.00 47.67 -8.20
CA ILE A 473 20.15 46.95 -9.16
C ILE A 473 18.76 46.71 -8.55
N ALA A 474 17.71 47.22 -9.19
CA ALA A 474 16.33 46.96 -8.76
C ALA A 474 15.92 45.50 -9.00
N LYS A 475 14.91 45.03 -8.27
CA LYS A 475 14.20 43.78 -8.57
C LYS A 475 12.77 44.13 -8.97
N VAL A 476 12.41 43.87 -10.22
CA VAL A 476 11.15 44.33 -10.82
C VAL A 476 10.39 43.15 -11.40
N GLY A 477 9.11 43.02 -11.06
CA GLY A 477 8.27 42.04 -11.73
C GLY A 477 6.79 42.33 -11.70
N GLY A 478 6.07 41.85 -12.72
CA GLY A 478 4.68 42.23 -12.94
C GLY A 478 3.74 41.88 -11.78
N VAL A 479 4.01 40.80 -11.06
CA VAL A 479 3.35 40.49 -9.77
C VAL A 479 4.17 41.05 -8.62
N ALA A 480 5.45 40.67 -8.50
CA ALA A 480 6.31 41.11 -7.41
C ALA A 480 7.75 41.45 -7.82
N GLY A 481 8.35 42.43 -7.16
CA GLY A 481 9.78 42.72 -7.31
C GLY A 481 10.65 41.61 -6.73
N GLU A 482 10.36 41.21 -5.49
CA GLU A 482 11.00 40.09 -4.80
C GLU A 482 9.95 39.16 -4.18
N SER A 483 10.19 37.84 -4.19
CA SER A 483 9.32 36.87 -3.51
C SER A 483 10.07 35.75 -2.81
N THR A 484 9.53 35.31 -1.66
CA THR A 484 10.06 34.23 -0.81
C THR A 484 8.92 33.41 -0.20
N ALA A 485 9.05 32.08 -0.14
CA ALA A 485 8.19 31.19 0.64
C ALA A 485 6.67 31.37 0.43
N THR A 486 6.27 31.77 -0.78
CA THR A 486 4.90 32.14 -1.15
C THR A 486 4.34 31.19 -2.20
N ASN A 487 3.07 30.80 -2.08
CA ASN A 487 2.36 30.03 -3.10
C ASN A 487 1.61 30.96 -4.06
N TYR A 488 1.63 30.62 -5.35
CA TYR A 488 0.88 31.30 -6.40
C TYR A 488 0.11 30.28 -7.25
N GLU A 489 -1.20 30.48 -7.43
CA GLU A 489 -2.06 29.61 -8.23
C GLU A 489 -3.00 30.45 -9.11
N ALA A 490 -3.00 30.21 -10.42
CA ALA A 490 -3.79 31.01 -11.38
C ALA A 490 -3.54 32.53 -11.24
N VAL A 491 -2.27 32.94 -11.24
CA VAL A 491 -1.87 34.35 -11.14
C VAL A 491 -1.35 34.84 -12.48
N HIS A 492 -1.88 35.97 -12.96
CA HIS A 492 -1.72 36.41 -14.35
C HIS A 492 -1.34 37.88 -14.45
N PHE A 493 -0.08 38.17 -14.83
CA PHE A 493 0.33 39.50 -15.24
C PHE A 493 0.10 39.72 -16.75
N THR A 494 -0.35 40.91 -17.12
CA THR A 494 -0.42 41.41 -18.50
C THR A 494 -0.04 42.89 -18.54
N GLY A 495 0.95 43.25 -19.35
CA GLY A 495 1.35 44.64 -19.54
C GLY A 495 2.77 44.81 -20.07
N SER A 496 3.21 46.05 -20.25
CA SER A 496 4.60 46.37 -20.56
C SER A 496 5.42 46.62 -19.30
N ILE A 497 6.70 46.26 -19.35
CA ILE A 497 7.69 46.55 -18.32
C ILE A 497 8.91 47.15 -19.01
N ASP A 498 9.28 48.40 -18.69
CA ASP A 498 10.47 49.07 -19.23
C ASP A 498 11.35 49.61 -18.10
N ASN A 499 12.55 49.04 -17.96
CA ASN A 499 13.41 49.23 -16.79
C ASN A 499 14.83 49.70 -17.14
N ALA A 500 15.41 50.50 -16.25
CA ALA A 500 16.84 50.76 -16.21
C ALA A 500 17.48 50.18 -14.93
N ASN A 501 18.58 49.44 -15.10
CA ASN A 501 19.39 48.82 -14.03
C ASN A 501 18.59 47.85 -13.12
N ALA A 502 17.98 46.81 -13.70
CA ALA A 502 17.03 45.95 -12.97
C ALA A 502 17.06 44.45 -13.32
N ILE A 503 17.13 43.59 -12.31
CA ILE A 503 16.72 42.18 -12.39
C ILE A 503 15.21 42.17 -12.65
N SER A 504 14.78 41.66 -13.81
CA SER A 504 13.42 41.90 -14.32
C SER A 504 12.74 40.63 -14.83
N GLY A 505 11.51 40.34 -14.35
CA GLY A 505 10.70 39.22 -14.84
C GLY A 505 9.20 39.51 -14.80
N ARG A 506 8.45 39.19 -15.86
CA ARG A 506 7.02 39.56 -15.95
C ARG A 506 6.14 38.99 -14.85
N PHE A 507 6.58 37.95 -14.15
CA PHE A 507 5.92 37.42 -12.96
C PHE A 507 6.61 37.93 -11.70
N VAL A 508 7.88 37.56 -11.50
CA VAL A 508 8.70 38.01 -10.35
C VAL A 508 10.09 38.46 -10.83
N GLY A 509 10.60 39.55 -10.26
CA GLY A 509 11.99 39.97 -10.46
C GLY A 509 12.97 38.95 -9.88
N LEU A 510 13.02 38.84 -8.55
CA LEU A 510 13.88 37.91 -7.81
C LEU A 510 13.07 36.91 -6.97
N LEU A 511 13.20 35.61 -7.24
CA LEU A 511 12.80 34.54 -6.32
C LEU A 511 13.98 34.23 -5.38
N ARG A 512 13.78 34.38 -4.07
CA ARG A 512 14.76 34.04 -3.02
C ARG A 512 14.49 32.69 -2.37
N GLN A 513 15.55 32.14 -1.81
CA GLN A 513 15.61 30.85 -1.14
C GLN A 513 14.58 30.76 0.00
N SER A 514 13.57 29.92 -0.20
CA SER A 514 12.53 29.64 0.79
C SER A 514 13.07 28.76 1.92
N HIS A 515 12.27 28.59 2.98
CA HIS A 515 12.54 27.64 4.07
C HIS A 515 11.56 26.45 4.08
N LYS A 516 10.66 26.38 3.09
CA LYS A 516 9.57 25.39 2.94
C LYS A 516 9.28 25.18 1.45
N ALA A 517 8.73 24.03 1.08
CA ALA A 517 8.27 23.75 -0.28
C ALA A 517 7.10 24.67 -0.65
N VAL A 518 7.15 25.28 -1.84
CA VAL A 518 6.11 26.16 -2.39
C VAL A 518 5.96 25.99 -3.90
N THR A 519 4.82 26.40 -4.45
CA THR A 519 4.51 26.27 -5.89
C THR A 519 4.13 27.59 -6.53
N ILE A 520 4.59 27.79 -7.77
CA ILE A 520 3.98 28.73 -8.73
C ILE A 520 3.32 27.87 -9.79
N SER A 521 1.98 27.88 -9.86
CA SER A 521 1.21 27.05 -10.79
C SER A 521 0.13 27.80 -11.56
N ARG A 522 -0.14 27.30 -12.78
CA ARG A 522 -1.16 27.83 -13.72
C ARG A 522 -1.04 29.33 -13.99
N SER A 523 0.19 29.84 -13.91
CA SER A 523 0.45 31.28 -13.83
C SER A 523 1.09 31.81 -15.12
N SER A 524 0.96 33.11 -15.38
CA SER A 524 1.45 33.69 -16.64
C SER A 524 1.99 35.11 -16.52
N GLY A 525 3.08 35.38 -17.25
CA GLY A 525 3.54 36.74 -17.55
C GLY A 525 3.41 37.06 -19.04
N ASN A 526 2.51 37.98 -19.40
CA ASN A 526 2.20 38.34 -20.78
C ASN A 526 2.57 39.80 -21.09
N GLY A 527 3.11 40.09 -22.28
CA GLY A 527 3.42 41.44 -22.76
C GLY A 527 4.90 41.70 -23.05
N ALA A 528 5.31 42.96 -23.16
CA ALA A 528 6.71 43.32 -23.44
C ALA A 528 7.52 43.45 -22.14
N ILE A 529 8.79 43.04 -22.15
CA ILE A 529 9.74 43.34 -21.07
C ILE A 529 11.06 43.81 -21.67
N THR A 530 11.47 45.02 -21.29
CA THR A 530 12.68 45.71 -21.75
C THR A 530 13.54 46.08 -20.54
N VAL A 531 14.83 45.80 -20.62
CA VAL A 531 15.83 46.22 -19.63
C VAL A 531 17.00 46.89 -20.32
N SER A 532 17.37 48.04 -19.81
CA SER A 532 18.54 48.84 -20.19
C SER A 532 19.50 48.99 -19.00
N GLY A 533 20.80 49.13 -19.27
CA GLY A 533 21.81 49.32 -18.22
C GLY A 533 22.02 48.13 -17.28
N GLY A 534 22.87 48.34 -16.27
CA GLY A 534 23.27 47.36 -15.26
C GLY A 534 24.04 46.15 -15.81
N GLU A 535 25.33 46.06 -15.50
CA GLU A 535 26.07 44.80 -15.65
C GLU A 535 25.37 43.70 -14.84
N GLN A 536 25.17 42.53 -15.44
CA GLN A 536 24.45 41.42 -14.81
C GLN A 536 23.02 41.80 -14.36
N SER A 537 22.21 42.35 -15.27
CA SER A 537 20.75 42.48 -15.10
C SER A 537 19.98 41.31 -15.77
N PRO A 538 19.73 40.17 -15.06
CA PRO A 538 18.87 39.09 -15.54
C PRO A 538 17.51 39.58 -16.03
N THR A 539 17.15 39.21 -17.26
CA THR A 539 15.88 39.56 -17.89
C THR A 539 15.17 38.29 -18.34
N GLY A 540 14.04 37.97 -17.70
CA GLY A 540 13.27 36.75 -17.97
C GLY A 540 11.85 37.02 -18.42
N GLY A 541 11.32 36.21 -19.32
CA GLY A 541 9.91 36.30 -19.73
C GLY A 541 8.91 35.94 -18.62
N PHE A 542 9.34 35.22 -17.57
CA PHE A 542 8.57 34.90 -16.37
C PHE A 542 9.31 35.37 -15.11
N ILE A 543 10.52 34.87 -14.84
CA ILE A 543 11.33 35.21 -13.65
C ILE A 543 12.63 35.90 -14.06
N GLY A 544 12.99 37.02 -13.45
CA GLY A 544 14.29 37.66 -13.70
C GLY A 544 15.44 36.77 -13.24
N GLN A 545 15.49 36.52 -11.93
CA GLN A 545 16.48 35.67 -11.28
C GLN A 545 15.80 34.65 -10.33
N MET A 546 16.11 33.36 -10.49
CA MET A 546 15.63 32.28 -9.63
C MET A 546 16.76 31.72 -8.77
N LEU A 547 16.62 31.93 -7.45
CA LEU A 547 17.51 31.42 -6.40
C LEU A 547 16.67 30.73 -5.32
N ASP A 548 15.90 29.68 -5.64
CA ASP A 548 15.18 28.90 -4.62
C ASP A 548 15.11 27.39 -4.92
N ASN A 549 15.75 26.59 -4.06
CA ASN A 549 15.73 25.13 -4.12
C ASN A 549 14.34 24.50 -3.83
N TYR A 550 13.44 25.22 -3.16
CA TYR A 550 12.15 24.68 -2.71
C TYR A 550 10.95 25.16 -3.54
N THR A 551 11.12 26.13 -4.45
CA THR A 551 10.07 26.52 -5.39
C THR A 551 10.01 25.55 -6.56
N LEU A 552 8.82 24.99 -6.79
CA LEU A 552 8.45 24.33 -8.04
C LEU A 552 7.58 25.27 -8.88
N ILE A 553 8.08 25.69 -10.03
CA ILE A 553 7.26 26.33 -11.06
C ILE A 553 6.65 25.20 -11.92
N LYS A 554 5.33 25.16 -12.07
CA LYS A 554 4.66 24.16 -12.92
C LYS A 554 3.51 24.76 -13.73
N GLU A 555 3.11 24.11 -14.82
CA GLU A 555 1.92 24.49 -15.60
C GLU A 555 1.90 26.00 -15.95
N SER A 556 3.04 26.64 -16.25
CA SER A 556 3.13 28.11 -16.32
C SER A 556 3.75 28.64 -17.63
N LYS A 557 3.41 29.88 -18.01
CA LYS A 557 3.77 30.44 -19.33
C LYS A 557 4.35 31.86 -19.30
N ALA A 558 5.27 32.12 -20.22
CA ALA A 558 5.71 33.47 -20.58
C ALA A 558 5.37 33.77 -22.05
N TRP A 559 4.70 34.89 -22.34
CA TRP A 559 4.40 35.28 -23.71
C TRP A 559 4.64 36.77 -24.01
N GLY A 560 5.58 37.03 -24.91
CA GLY A 560 5.84 38.33 -25.53
C GLY A 560 7.33 38.59 -25.72
N THR A 561 7.70 39.77 -26.21
CA THR A 561 9.11 40.16 -26.41
C THR A 561 9.86 40.31 -25.09
N VAL A 562 11.07 39.75 -25.01
CA VAL A 562 12.03 39.86 -23.91
C VAL A 562 13.31 40.50 -24.46
N SER A 563 13.68 41.67 -23.96
CA SER A 563 14.88 42.41 -24.39
C SER A 563 15.69 42.84 -23.17
N GLY A 564 16.94 42.39 -23.03
CA GLY A 564 17.79 42.73 -21.88
C GLY A 564 19.28 42.71 -22.19
N PRO A 565 20.17 43.13 -21.26
CA PRO A 565 21.58 43.32 -21.55
C PRO A 565 22.36 42.00 -21.72
N ASN A 566 22.63 41.29 -20.62
CA ASN A 566 23.56 40.14 -20.62
C ASN A 566 22.87 38.78 -20.49
N TYR A 567 22.05 38.56 -19.46
CA TYR A 567 21.47 37.24 -19.16
C TYR A 567 19.98 37.26 -19.50
N VAL A 568 19.61 36.72 -20.66
CA VAL A 568 18.26 36.88 -21.24
C VAL A 568 17.64 35.53 -21.54
N GLY A 569 16.46 35.27 -20.97
CA GLY A 569 15.73 34.02 -21.20
C GLY A 569 14.25 34.22 -21.47
N GLY A 570 13.69 33.45 -22.40
CA GLY A 570 12.24 33.52 -22.69
C GLY A 570 11.35 33.14 -21.50
N PHE A 571 11.87 32.46 -20.48
CA PHE A 571 11.21 32.12 -19.23
C PHE A 571 12.00 32.62 -18.00
N ILE A 572 13.29 32.27 -17.84
CA ILE A 572 14.14 32.76 -16.73
C ILE A 572 15.42 33.43 -17.24
N GLY A 573 15.74 34.64 -16.76
CA GLY A 573 17.00 35.31 -17.10
C GLY A 573 18.24 34.58 -16.54
N TYR A 574 18.24 34.35 -15.23
CA TYR A 574 19.27 33.59 -14.51
C TYR A 574 18.62 32.57 -13.55
N MET A 575 19.07 31.32 -13.59
CA MET A 575 18.60 30.24 -12.72
C MET A 575 19.80 29.60 -12.00
N GLY A 576 19.93 29.86 -10.69
CA GLY A 576 21.01 29.32 -9.86
C GLY A 576 20.67 28.01 -9.14
N TYR A 577 19.39 27.78 -8.87
CA TYR A 577 18.83 26.51 -8.41
C TYR A 577 17.30 26.61 -8.38
N GLY A 578 16.61 25.51 -8.64
CA GLY A 578 15.15 25.46 -8.66
C GLY A 578 14.58 24.35 -9.57
N ARG A 579 13.25 24.23 -9.60
CA ARG A 579 12.55 23.21 -10.38
C ARG A 579 11.49 23.83 -11.28
N ILE A 580 11.46 23.41 -12.55
CA ILE A 580 10.45 23.83 -13.52
C ILE A 580 9.85 22.58 -14.17
N GLN A 581 8.52 22.52 -14.28
CA GLN A 581 7.80 21.40 -14.88
C GLN A 581 6.71 21.92 -15.84
N ASP A 582 6.46 21.23 -16.95
CA ASP A 582 5.29 21.46 -17.84
C ASP A 582 5.01 22.96 -18.09
N SER A 583 6.02 23.70 -18.59
CA SER A 583 5.98 25.17 -18.70
C SER A 583 6.65 25.64 -19.99
N TYR A 584 6.24 26.80 -20.53
CA TYR A 584 6.77 27.28 -21.81
C TYR A 584 7.04 28.79 -21.90
N SER A 585 7.95 29.15 -22.80
CA SER A 585 8.19 30.52 -23.27
C SER A 585 7.73 30.71 -24.71
N ARG A 586 7.25 31.91 -25.05
CA ARG A 586 6.87 32.27 -26.43
C ARG A 586 7.12 33.74 -26.72
N GLY A 587 7.67 34.05 -27.89
CA GLY A 587 7.91 35.43 -28.35
C GLY A 587 9.31 35.63 -28.93
N GLU A 588 9.74 36.88 -29.04
CA GLU A 588 11.12 37.22 -29.36
C GLU A 588 11.97 37.34 -28.09
N VAL A 589 13.19 36.81 -28.10
CA VAL A 589 14.16 36.92 -27.00
C VAL A 589 15.45 37.50 -27.54
N LYS A 590 15.88 38.66 -27.01
CA LYS A 590 16.93 39.51 -27.58
C LYS A 590 17.90 40.02 -26.51
N ALA A 591 19.21 39.96 -26.81
CA ALA A 591 20.24 40.67 -26.06
C ALA A 591 20.46 42.08 -26.62
N THR A 592 20.83 43.02 -25.75
CA THR A 592 21.21 44.39 -26.13
C THR A 592 22.70 44.69 -25.89
N ALA A 593 23.40 43.90 -25.07
CA ALA A 593 24.85 43.98 -24.95
C ALA A 593 25.57 43.23 -26.08
N THR A 594 26.80 43.66 -26.39
CA THR A 594 27.73 43.00 -27.32
C THR A 594 28.86 42.25 -26.60
N SER A 595 28.73 42.07 -25.29
CA SER A 595 29.64 41.27 -24.47
C SER A 595 28.93 40.58 -23.30
N LEU A 596 29.54 39.51 -22.78
CA LEU A 596 29.08 38.76 -21.60
C LEU A 596 27.68 38.11 -21.79
N VAL A 597 27.21 37.91 -23.01
CA VAL A 597 25.82 37.53 -23.31
C VAL A 597 25.56 36.03 -23.12
N ARG A 598 24.50 35.72 -22.37
CA ARG A 598 23.92 34.37 -22.19
C ARG A 598 22.45 34.45 -22.59
N LEU A 599 22.11 33.97 -23.78
CA LEU A 599 20.76 34.06 -24.34
C LEU A 599 20.19 32.67 -24.64
N GLY A 600 19.02 32.37 -24.07
CA GLY A 600 18.30 31.12 -24.34
C GLY A 600 16.82 31.35 -24.63
N GLY A 601 16.24 30.54 -25.51
CA GLY A 601 14.80 30.56 -25.79
C GLY A 601 13.94 30.30 -24.55
N PHE A 602 14.46 29.56 -23.55
CA PHE A 602 13.83 29.32 -22.25
C PHE A 602 14.62 29.95 -21.10
N ILE A 603 15.92 29.67 -20.95
CA ILE A 603 16.75 30.16 -19.83
C ILE A 603 18.01 30.87 -20.33
N GLY A 604 18.33 32.06 -19.82
CA GLY A 604 19.58 32.76 -20.15
C GLY A 604 20.80 32.00 -19.62
N ARG A 605 20.96 31.97 -18.28
CA ARG A 605 22.04 31.23 -17.59
C ARG A 605 21.47 30.21 -16.62
N VAL A 606 21.91 28.95 -16.72
CA VAL A 606 21.83 27.95 -15.64
C VAL A 606 23.16 27.91 -14.90
N GLU A 607 23.12 27.83 -13.58
CA GLU A 607 24.25 27.71 -12.68
C GLU A 607 23.84 26.86 -11.46
N GLY A 608 24.78 26.30 -10.69
CA GLY A 608 24.48 25.52 -9.48
C GLY A 608 24.00 24.08 -9.71
N TYR A 609 23.84 23.34 -8.60
CA TYR A 609 23.78 21.86 -8.61
C TYR A 609 22.38 21.23 -8.55
N ASN A 610 21.34 22.00 -8.25
CA ASN A 610 19.98 21.50 -7.98
C ASN A 610 18.95 22.03 -8.99
N ASN A 611 19.31 22.08 -10.28
CA ASN A 611 18.41 22.48 -11.35
C ASN A 611 17.76 21.26 -11.98
N LEU A 612 16.43 21.27 -12.10
CA LEU A 612 15.68 20.25 -12.83
C LEU A 612 14.55 20.89 -13.64
N MET A 613 14.65 20.78 -14.96
CA MET A 613 13.63 21.19 -15.91
C MET A 613 13.02 19.95 -16.57
N THR A 614 11.70 19.79 -16.46
CA THR A 614 10.96 18.63 -16.98
C THR A 614 9.83 19.09 -17.89
N ASN A 615 9.68 18.48 -19.07
CA ASN A 615 8.64 18.82 -20.06
C ASN A 615 8.56 20.33 -20.36
N CYS A 616 9.69 21.03 -20.39
CA CYS A 616 9.73 22.49 -20.60
C CYS A 616 9.97 22.82 -22.08
N LEU A 617 9.25 23.82 -22.61
CA LEU A 617 9.19 24.09 -24.05
C LEU A 617 9.59 25.55 -24.41
N ALA A 618 10.55 25.72 -25.31
CA ALA A 618 10.91 27.01 -25.90
C ALA A 618 10.23 27.23 -27.27
N MET A 619 9.21 28.09 -27.32
CA MET A 619 8.59 28.58 -28.55
C MET A 619 9.05 30.01 -28.86
N ALA A 620 10.35 30.27 -28.72
CA ALA A 620 10.97 31.58 -28.88
C ALA A 620 11.74 31.72 -30.19
N ASN A 621 11.62 32.89 -30.84
CA ASN A 621 12.58 33.36 -31.84
C ASN A 621 13.70 34.13 -31.13
N SER A 622 14.94 33.96 -31.59
CA SER A 622 16.11 34.63 -31.02
C SER A 622 17.02 35.16 -32.13
N PRO A 623 17.04 36.48 -32.39
CA PRO A 623 17.97 37.07 -33.36
C PRO A 623 19.43 36.76 -33.02
N LEU A 624 20.28 36.59 -34.03
CA LEU A 624 21.72 36.35 -33.85
C LEU A 624 22.38 37.53 -33.13
N VAL A 625 23.06 37.25 -32.02
CA VAL A 625 23.89 38.21 -31.29
C VAL A 625 25.33 38.12 -31.78
N THR A 626 25.98 39.27 -32.00
CA THR A 626 27.40 39.37 -32.37
C THR A 626 28.18 40.17 -31.34
N GLY A 627 29.40 39.74 -31.03
CA GLY A 627 30.17 40.31 -29.92
C GLY A 627 31.26 39.38 -29.38
N THR A 628 31.66 39.59 -28.13
CA THR A 628 32.63 38.74 -27.41
C THR A 628 31.97 38.02 -26.24
N ASP A 629 32.41 36.79 -25.92
CA ASP A 629 31.80 35.99 -24.84
C ASP A 629 30.25 35.88 -24.98
N ILE A 630 29.82 35.42 -26.16
CA ILE A 630 28.42 35.22 -26.53
C ILE A 630 28.10 33.74 -26.48
N LEU A 631 27.19 33.33 -25.60
CA LEU A 631 26.67 31.97 -25.48
C LEU A 631 25.16 32.01 -25.77
N GLN A 632 24.79 31.66 -27.00
CA GLN A 632 23.42 31.73 -27.52
C GLN A 632 22.93 30.34 -27.90
N GLY A 633 21.87 29.87 -27.23
CA GLY A 633 21.27 28.55 -27.46
C GLY A 633 19.76 28.65 -27.71
N ALA A 634 19.21 27.65 -28.38
CA ALA A 634 17.79 27.60 -28.71
C ALA A 634 16.90 27.36 -27.49
N PHE A 635 17.40 26.66 -26.46
CA PHE A 635 16.72 26.46 -25.19
C PHE A 635 17.43 27.21 -24.05
N THR A 636 18.73 26.99 -23.85
CA THR A 636 19.50 27.63 -22.77
C THR A 636 20.74 28.36 -23.29
N GLY A 637 21.04 29.57 -22.81
CA GLY A 637 22.25 30.29 -23.20
C GLY A 637 23.53 29.63 -22.72
N VAL A 638 23.62 29.28 -21.43
CA VAL A 638 24.72 28.46 -20.88
C VAL A 638 24.23 27.44 -19.86
N THR A 639 24.74 26.21 -19.94
CA THR A 639 24.53 25.14 -18.94
C THR A 639 25.87 24.64 -18.38
N PRO A 640 25.99 24.33 -17.07
CA PRO A 640 27.19 23.72 -16.51
C PRO A 640 27.51 22.34 -17.10
N GLY A 641 28.80 22.01 -17.18
CA GLY A 641 29.28 20.66 -17.48
C GLY A 641 29.39 19.78 -16.23
N GLY A 642 29.65 18.48 -16.42
CA GLY A 642 29.95 17.53 -15.32
C GLY A 642 29.03 16.29 -15.28
N THR A 643 29.50 15.22 -14.64
CA THR A 643 29.02 13.84 -14.87
C THR A 643 27.86 13.35 -13.98
N HIS A 644 27.42 14.11 -12.97
CA HIS A 644 26.60 13.54 -11.86
C HIS A 644 25.15 14.04 -11.73
N ALA A 645 24.71 15.06 -12.47
CA ALA A 645 23.36 15.63 -12.35
C ALA A 645 22.61 15.65 -13.69
N THR A 646 21.35 15.23 -13.73
CA THR A 646 20.47 15.38 -14.91
C THR A 646 19.69 16.69 -14.79
N ILE A 647 19.95 17.62 -15.70
CA ILE A 647 19.40 18.99 -15.65
C ILE A 647 18.09 19.11 -16.42
N TYR A 648 17.95 18.40 -17.54
CA TYR A 648 16.75 18.42 -18.40
C TYR A 648 16.15 17.02 -18.54
N HIS A 649 14.83 16.95 -18.57
CA HIS A 649 14.07 15.75 -18.91
C HIS A 649 12.95 16.11 -19.89
N ASN A 650 12.97 15.53 -21.08
CA ASN A 650 12.01 15.79 -22.16
C ASN A 650 11.80 17.29 -22.47
N CYS A 651 12.81 18.14 -22.30
CA CYS A 651 12.72 19.54 -22.69
C CYS A 651 12.76 19.68 -24.22
N ALA A 652 12.16 20.74 -24.74
CA ALA A 652 11.95 20.89 -26.18
C ALA A 652 12.10 22.34 -26.66
N TYR A 653 12.42 22.52 -27.94
CA TYR A 653 12.37 23.84 -28.58
C TYR A 653 11.84 23.77 -30.03
N ASN A 654 11.24 24.88 -30.50
CA ASN A 654 10.80 24.99 -31.88
C ASN A 654 11.98 25.30 -32.82
N ARG A 655 12.56 24.26 -33.43
CA ARG A 655 13.66 24.40 -34.40
C ARG A 655 13.26 25.08 -35.71
N SER A 656 11.96 25.26 -35.99
CA SER A 656 11.48 26.07 -37.12
C SER A 656 11.56 27.57 -36.85
N TRP A 657 11.69 28.00 -35.59
CA TRP A 657 11.83 29.42 -35.20
C TRP A 657 13.21 29.75 -34.62
N ASN A 658 13.98 28.74 -34.22
CA ASN A 658 15.29 28.92 -33.61
C ASN A 658 16.24 27.81 -34.07
N TYR A 659 17.26 28.18 -34.86
CA TYR A 659 18.17 27.23 -35.52
C TYR A 659 19.49 26.99 -34.76
N PHE A 660 19.64 27.55 -33.56
CA PHE A 660 20.85 27.34 -32.74
C PHE A 660 20.88 25.93 -32.11
N ASP A 661 22.06 25.55 -31.61
CA ASP A 661 22.21 24.38 -30.73
C ASP A 661 21.29 24.49 -29.52
N PRO A 662 20.88 23.37 -28.88
CA PRO A 662 20.00 23.41 -27.70
C PRO A 662 20.57 24.28 -26.56
N ILE A 663 21.90 24.30 -26.44
CA ILE A 663 22.64 25.16 -25.49
C ILE A 663 23.71 25.99 -26.23
N GLY A 664 23.98 27.21 -25.76
CA GLY A 664 24.99 28.08 -26.35
C GLY A 664 26.45 27.76 -26.01
N ASN A 665 26.72 26.68 -25.29
CA ASN A 665 28.07 26.20 -24.94
C ASN A 665 28.25 24.70 -25.18
N SER A 666 27.85 24.22 -26.37
CA SER A 666 27.78 22.79 -26.74
C SER A 666 29.08 22.00 -26.53
N ASP A 667 30.26 22.62 -26.65
CA ASP A 667 31.56 21.97 -26.38
C ASP A 667 31.83 21.61 -24.90
N THR A 668 31.10 22.23 -23.95
CA THR A 668 31.47 22.19 -22.50
C THR A 668 30.29 22.03 -21.54
N GLY A 669 29.08 22.39 -21.96
CA GLY A 669 27.86 22.26 -21.18
C GLY A 669 27.18 20.90 -21.40
N ARG A 670 25.92 20.80 -20.96
CA ARG A 670 25.10 19.61 -21.16
C ARG A 670 23.72 19.96 -21.70
N SER A 671 23.35 19.30 -22.79
CA SER A 671 22.05 19.41 -23.49
C SER A 671 21.23 18.12 -23.39
N ASP A 672 21.73 17.11 -22.65
CA ASP A 672 21.05 15.82 -22.47
C ASP A 672 19.60 16.03 -22.01
N GLY A 673 18.64 15.52 -22.77
CA GLY A 673 17.22 15.69 -22.49
C GLY A 673 16.57 16.95 -23.06
N ILE A 674 17.24 17.69 -23.96
CA ILE A 674 16.63 18.73 -24.80
C ILE A 674 16.55 18.27 -26.27
N THR A 675 15.36 18.33 -26.88
CA THR A 675 15.14 17.94 -28.29
C THR A 675 14.57 19.10 -29.12
N GLY A 676 15.12 19.30 -30.33
CA GLY A 676 14.59 20.27 -31.30
C GLY A 676 13.53 19.68 -32.21
N TYR A 677 12.33 20.24 -32.20
CA TYR A 677 11.18 19.82 -33.00
C TYR A 677 10.71 20.95 -33.92
N THR A 678 10.24 20.67 -35.14
CA THR A 678 9.56 21.67 -35.97
C THR A 678 8.17 22.00 -35.40
N THR A 679 7.57 23.12 -35.84
CA THR A 679 6.20 23.49 -35.44
C THR A 679 5.18 22.36 -35.63
N ASN A 680 5.34 21.50 -36.65
CA ASN A 680 4.45 20.37 -36.88
C ASN A 680 4.74 19.20 -35.93
N GLU A 681 6.02 18.82 -35.79
CA GLU A 681 6.42 17.73 -34.88
C GLU A 681 6.12 18.05 -33.41
N LEU A 682 6.09 19.33 -33.03
CA LEU A 682 5.60 19.78 -31.71
C LEU A 682 4.14 19.38 -31.45
N MET A 683 3.33 19.15 -32.49
CA MET A 683 1.92 18.75 -32.35
C MET A 683 1.70 17.23 -32.35
N THR A 684 2.69 16.44 -32.79
CA THR A 684 2.53 14.98 -33.01
C THR A 684 3.55 14.12 -32.26
N GLU A 685 4.76 14.63 -32.01
CA GLU A 685 5.89 13.87 -31.46
C GLU A 685 6.31 14.28 -30.03
N LEU A 686 5.64 15.28 -29.43
CA LEU A 686 5.93 15.69 -28.04
C LEU A 686 5.37 14.68 -27.04
N PRO A 687 6.20 14.04 -26.19
CA PRO A 687 5.77 13.00 -25.25
C PRO A 687 5.21 13.60 -23.94
N TYR A 688 4.39 14.66 -24.02
CA TYR A 688 3.86 15.37 -22.87
C TYR A 688 2.44 14.90 -22.52
N ASP A 689 2.07 14.98 -21.25
CA ASP A 689 0.77 14.50 -20.77
C ASP A 689 -0.38 15.33 -21.39
N PRO A 690 -1.29 14.72 -22.19
CA PRO A 690 -2.44 15.42 -22.77
C PRO A 690 -3.51 15.84 -21.75
N LEU A 691 -3.38 15.49 -20.47
CA LEU A 691 -4.13 16.05 -19.35
C LEU A 691 -3.59 17.41 -18.89
N ILE A 692 -2.31 17.71 -19.18
CA ILE A 692 -1.64 18.97 -18.84
C ILE A 692 -1.48 19.87 -20.07
N TRP A 693 -1.27 19.29 -21.24
CA TRP A 693 -1.03 19.99 -22.51
C TRP A 693 -2.19 19.82 -23.50
N ASP A 694 -2.50 20.88 -24.23
CA ASP A 694 -3.35 20.83 -25.41
C ASP A 694 -2.54 20.85 -26.71
N PHE A 695 -2.97 20.00 -27.64
CA PHE A 695 -2.42 19.84 -28.98
C PHE A 695 -3.49 20.02 -30.08
N GLY A 696 -4.68 20.54 -29.74
CA GLY A 696 -5.73 20.84 -30.72
C GLY A 696 -5.51 22.13 -31.52
N GLY A 697 -4.54 22.97 -31.12
CA GLY A 697 -4.22 24.25 -31.76
C GLY A 697 -3.17 24.17 -32.87
N SER A 698 -2.58 25.32 -33.21
CA SER A 698 -1.46 25.45 -34.17
C SER A 698 -0.07 25.45 -33.53
N ILE A 699 -0.03 25.35 -32.20
CA ILE A 699 1.14 25.18 -31.32
C ILE A 699 0.67 24.49 -30.03
N PRO A 700 1.56 23.82 -29.27
CA PRO A 700 1.23 23.31 -27.95
C PRO A 700 0.83 24.44 -26.99
N ARG A 701 -0.08 24.14 -26.07
CA ARG A 701 -0.52 25.05 -24.99
C ARG A 701 -0.76 24.25 -23.71
N LEU A 702 -0.98 24.94 -22.60
CA LEU A 702 -1.37 24.32 -21.34
C LEU A 702 -2.90 24.21 -21.26
N ARG A 703 -3.40 23.12 -20.68
CA ARG A 703 -4.83 22.77 -20.64
C ARG A 703 -5.74 23.77 -19.92
N TRP A 704 -5.18 24.61 -19.07
CA TRP A 704 -5.93 25.67 -18.38
C TRP A 704 -6.10 26.95 -19.23
N GLU A 705 -5.49 27.02 -20.41
CA GLU A 705 -5.59 28.18 -21.32
C GLU A 705 -6.75 28.14 -22.32
N VAL A 706 -7.49 27.02 -22.40
CA VAL A 706 -8.40 26.67 -23.50
C VAL A 706 -9.84 26.43 -23.05
#